data_AF-A0AAU5Z809-F1
#
_entry.id   AF-A0AAU5Z809-F1
#
_cell.length_a   1.000
_cell.length_b   1.000
_cell.length_c   1.000
_cell.angle_alpha   90.00
_cell.angle_beta   90.00
_cell.angle_gamma   90.00
#
_symmetry.space_group_name_H-M   'P 1'
#
loop_
_entity.id
_entity.type
_entity.pdbx_description
1 polymer ?
#
loop_
_entity_poly.entity_id
_entity_poly.type
_entity_poly.pdbx_seq_one_letter_code
_entity_poly.pdbx_strand_id
1 'polypeptide(L)'
;MSQLHELVTALAAPWVVLSPRSGQLTGSGAEGVYARDRRILSRLRVTIDGREPIPVHAVERSAAAHEYVAMVEGLGDTRHDPTVMLYRTREVDSEGLTERITLVNRSRAAIACRLDVALGTDLAGTAAVRSGAAAELPDLTPLPTRAGESGWLHWEKAGTRVSVSADPGVATMPRLEPGEEFTITLRVRADFPTSTTGFSIEPPADRAPYGVGLSCDDKRVERWLQRSLDDVLALQLAVGADRYLGAGPPWYLTLFGRDSLISSGMLIPVDPGLAAGTLRALAAWQGTKVDPDSAEQPGKIPHELRAEVADHGGGLVLPAAYYGTHDATQLWITTLHKAWRWGMPAKEVSDLLPNLRRALGWMKDYADPDGDGFLEYVDESGHGLANQGWKDSADAVQWPDGTLATAPIALCEVQGYAYAAAVRGAELLEAHGESGDEWRQWAAALQERFRSAFWVDGYPAIALDGAKDPVVGRASNMGHLLGTGLLDADEEQAVADVLAGAELNSGFGLRTLSTAMTRFNPLGYHTGSVWPHDTAMTIQGLYASGHGAVASSYVDGLIRAAEAFGYRLPELYGGRGTDEENTPTPYPLSCRPQAWAAASVVAAVVAALGIEPDVPGETLIVNPAEAPWNALEVRGLRLGDEVLSVRVDDGVLTVLEAPQNTLMRANADSAK
;
A
#
# COMPACT_ATOMS: atom_id res chain seq x y z
N MET A 1 21.04 11.65 -5.20
CA MET A 1 19.74 11.11 -5.63
C MET A 1 18.66 12.03 -5.07
N SER A 2 17.70 12.47 -5.87
CA SER A 2 16.46 13.02 -5.32
C SER A 2 15.79 11.94 -4.48
N GLN A 3 15.47 12.25 -3.23
CA GLN A 3 14.75 11.31 -2.36
C GLN A 3 13.31 11.20 -2.87
N LEU A 4 12.75 9.98 -2.91
CA LEU A 4 11.39 9.75 -3.46
C LEU A 4 10.35 10.60 -2.71
N HIS A 5 10.57 10.83 -1.42
CA HIS A 5 9.72 11.67 -0.57
C HIS A 5 9.57 13.13 -1.04
N GLU A 6 10.62 13.70 -1.66
CA GLU A 6 10.61 15.09 -2.16
C GLU A 6 9.83 15.25 -3.48
N LEU A 7 9.46 14.13 -4.10
CA LEU A 7 8.73 14.10 -5.36
C LEU A 7 7.22 14.15 -5.12
N VAL A 8 6.56 14.79 -6.07
CA VAL A 8 5.11 14.84 -6.20
C VAL A 8 4.70 13.70 -7.15
N THR A 9 3.76 12.87 -6.69
CA THR A 9 3.32 11.65 -7.40
C THR A 9 1.92 11.87 -7.99
N ALA A 10 1.84 11.98 -9.32
CA ALA A 10 0.58 11.87 -10.06
C ALA A 10 0.42 10.42 -10.53
N LEU A 11 -0.73 9.80 -10.31
CA LEU A 11 -0.93 8.36 -10.45
C LEU A 11 -2.37 8.07 -10.94
N ALA A 12 -2.45 7.19 -11.92
CA ALA A 12 -3.61 6.36 -12.20
C ALA A 12 -3.06 5.04 -12.75
N ALA A 13 -2.97 4.02 -11.88
CA ALA A 13 -2.26 2.79 -12.21
C ALA A 13 -2.73 2.16 -13.55
N PRO A 14 -1.83 1.63 -14.40
CA PRO A 14 -0.42 1.40 -14.13
C PRO A 14 0.49 2.61 -14.35
N TRP A 15 -0.05 3.80 -14.65
CA TRP A 15 0.73 4.99 -14.97
C TRP A 15 1.03 5.85 -13.75
N VAL A 16 2.29 6.28 -13.63
CA VAL A 16 2.78 7.13 -12.54
C VAL A 16 3.68 8.21 -13.12
N VAL A 17 3.61 9.42 -12.59
CA VAL A 17 4.59 10.46 -12.83
C VAL A 17 5.16 10.96 -11.52
N LEU A 18 6.47 10.88 -11.40
CA LEU A 18 7.23 11.38 -10.26
C LEU A 18 8.01 12.62 -10.71
N SER A 19 7.68 13.77 -10.12
CA SER A 19 8.36 15.04 -10.45
C SER A 19 8.64 15.87 -9.21
N PRO A 20 9.70 16.70 -9.20
CA PRO A 20 9.84 17.74 -8.21
C PRO A 20 8.66 18.73 -8.27
N ARG A 21 8.53 19.60 -7.26
CA ARG A 21 7.49 20.64 -7.24
C ARG A 21 7.61 21.68 -8.38
N SER A 22 8.69 21.64 -9.16
CA SER A 22 8.82 22.42 -10.41
C SER A 22 8.02 21.84 -11.58
N GLY A 23 7.59 20.58 -11.50
CA GLY A 23 6.95 19.83 -12.59
C GLY A 23 7.92 19.36 -13.68
N GLN A 24 9.18 19.81 -13.66
CA GLN A 24 10.21 19.42 -14.62
C GLN A 24 10.64 17.97 -14.40
N LEU A 25 10.90 17.22 -15.48
CA LEU A 25 11.55 15.91 -15.40
C LEU A 25 12.93 16.02 -16.04
N THR A 26 13.98 15.81 -15.25
CA THR A 26 15.38 15.90 -15.69
C THR A 26 16.02 14.53 -15.90
N GLY A 27 15.38 13.47 -15.43
CA GLY A 27 15.90 12.10 -15.41
C GLY A 27 16.78 11.78 -14.21
N SER A 28 16.96 12.74 -13.31
CA SER A 28 17.72 12.59 -12.07
C SER A 28 16.98 11.73 -11.05
N GLY A 29 17.66 10.74 -10.48
CA GLY A 29 17.07 9.84 -9.49
C GLY A 29 15.79 9.16 -10.00
N ALA A 30 14.73 9.24 -9.21
CA ALA A 30 13.43 8.64 -9.51
C ALA A 30 12.47 9.55 -10.32
N GLU A 31 12.97 10.66 -10.88
CA GLU A 31 12.14 11.49 -11.76
C GLU A 31 11.79 10.74 -13.04
N GLY A 32 10.51 10.78 -13.43
CA GLY A 32 10.07 10.20 -14.69
C GLY A 32 8.58 9.91 -14.77
N VAL A 33 8.16 9.51 -15.97
CA VAL A 33 6.88 8.84 -16.24
C VAL A 33 7.15 7.35 -16.22
N TYR A 34 6.37 6.59 -15.45
CA TYR A 34 6.51 5.15 -15.27
C TYR A 34 5.22 4.43 -15.65
N ALA A 35 5.38 3.22 -16.18
CA ALA A 35 4.31 2.24 -16.32
C ALA A 35 4.92 0.85 -16.49
N ARG A 36 4.27 -0.16 -15.87
CA ARG A 36 4.66 -1.58 -15.96
C ARG A 36 6.17 -1.80 -15.75
N ASP A 37 6.68 -1.35 -14.61
CA ASP A 37 8.08 -1.49 -14.17
C ASP A 37 9.14 -0.82 -15.07
N ARG A 38 8.74 0.11 -15.94
CA ARG A 38 9.64 0.86 -16.83
C ARG A 38 9.48 2.37 -16.66
N ARG A 39 10.60 3.10 -16.72
CA ARG A 39 10.62 4.55 -16.89
C ARG A 39 10.36 4.92 -18.36
N ILE A 40 9.09 5.15 -18.68
CA ILE A 40 8.59 5.50 -20.02
C ILE A 40 9.20 6.78 -20.56
N LEU A 41 9.28 7.83 -19.73
CA LEU A 41 10.03 9.05 -20.04
C LEU A 41 10.90 9.40 -18.84
N SER A 42 12.19 9.66 -19.10
CA SER A 42 13.11 10.20 -18.11
C SER A 42 13.10 11.73 -18.12
N ARG A 43 12.80 12.37 -19.26
CA ARG A 43 12.91 13.82 -19.43
C ARG A 43 11.67 14.43 -20.08
N LEU A 44 11.21 15.52 -19.47
CA LEU A 44 10.12 16.40 -19.90
C LEU A 44 10.42 17.77 -19.27
N ARG A 45 11.21 18.56 -20.01
CA ARG A 45 11.73 19.84 -19.54
C ARG A 45 11.21 20.99 -20.40
N VAL A 46 10.62 22.00 -19.78
CA VAL A 46 10.10 23.19 -20.45
C VAL A 46 11.04 24.37 -20.22
N THR A 47 11.43 25.04 -21.31
CA THR A 47 12.24 26.26 -21.28
C THR A 47 11.63 27.37 -22.12
N ILE A 48 11.81 28.62 -21.67
CA ILE A 48 11.44 29.83 -22.41
C ILE A 48 12.71 30.64 -22.66
N ASP A 49 13.00 30.95 -23.93
CA ASP A 49 14.25 31.57 -24.38
C ASP A 49 15.50 30.87 -23.81
N GLY A 50 15.44 29.54 -23.73
CA GLY A 50 16.53 28.69 -23.23
C GLY A 50 16.68 28.66 -21.70
N ARG A 51 15.77 29.28 -20.94
CA ARG A 51 15.81 29.30 -19.47
C ARG A 51 14.62 28.54 -18.88
N GLU A 52 14.82 27.88 -17.74
CA GLU A 52 13.72 27.29 -17.00
C GLU A 52 12.87 28.38 -16.31
N PRO A 53 11.54 28.28 -16.38
CA PRO A 53 10.64 29.08 -15.56
C PRO A 53 10.91 28.86 -14.06
N ILE A 54 10.75 29.91 -13.25
CA ILE A 54 10.98 29.85 -11.81
C ILE A 54 9.73 29.28 -11.14
N PRO A 55 9.80 28.10 -10.47
CA PRO A 55 8.66 27.50 -9.80
C PRO A 55 8.12 28.39 -8.68
N VAL A 56 6.80 28.54 -8.62
CA VAL A 56 6.10 29.32 -7.58
C VAL A 56 5.29 28.38 -6.69
N HIS A 57 4.51 27.47 -7.29
CA HIS A 57 3.58 26.64 -6.55
C HIS A 57 3.27 25.32 -7.28
N ALA A 58 2.89 24.30 -6.51
CA ALA A 58 2.37 23.04 -7.02
C ALA A 58 1.13 22.63 -6.21
N VAL A 59 0.05 22.28 -6.91
CA VAL A 59 -1.24 21.84 -6.35
C VAL A 59 -1.50 20.41 -6.79
N GLU A 60 -1.75 19.53 -5.84
CA GLU A 60 -2.21 18.15 -6.09
C GLU A 60 -3.74 18.15 -6.01
N ARG A 61 -4.43 18.37 -7.14
CA ARG A 61 -5.91 18.51 -7.17
C ARG A 61 -6.61 17.18 -6.92
N SER A 62 -6.00 16.09 -7.35
CA SER A 62 -6.32 14.71 -6.99
C SER A 62 -5.04 13.87 -7.11
N ALA A 63 -5.12 12.58 -6.84
CA ALA A 63 -4.02 11.64 -7.04
C ALA A 63 -3.57 11.58 -8.49
N ALA A 64 -4.46 11.85 -9.45
CA ALA A 64 -4.21 11.75 -10.89
C ALA A 64 -3.95 13.10 -11.59
N ALA A 65 -4.34 14.23 -10.98
CA ALA A 65 -4.34 15.54 -11.64
C ALA A 65 -3.65 16.63 -10.81
N HIS A 66 -2.56 17.19 -11.32
CA HIS A 66 -1.74 18.19 -10.65
C HIS A 66 -1.61 19.47 -11.47
N GLU A 67 -1.39 20.59 -10.80
CA GLU A 67 -1.09 21.88 -11.40
C GLU A 67 0.23 22.44 -10.88
N TYR A 68 1.08 22.95 -11.77
CA TYR A 68 2.33 23.61 -11.45
C TYR A 68 2.30 25.03 -11.99
N VAL A 69 2.69 25.99 -11.17
CA VAL A 69 2.70 27.41 -11.48
C VAL A 69 4.15 27.89 -11.42
N ALA A 70 4.59 28.56 -12.48
CA ALA A 70 5.91 29.17 -12.55
C ALA A 70 5.84 30.58 -13.15
N MET A 71 6.79 31.43 -12.78
CA MET A 71 6.97 32.75 -13.40
C MET A 71 8.09 32.73 -14.42
N VAL A 72 7.99 33.59 -15.44
CA VAL A 72 9.00 33.71 -16.50
C VAL A 72 9.81 34.98 -16.28
N GLU A 73 11.07 34.82 -15.92
CA GLU A 73 11.97 35.95 -15.67
C GLU A 73 12.46 36.59 -16.98
N GLY A 74 12.51 37.92 -17.02
CA GLY A 74 13.07 38.67 -18.15
C GLY A 74 12.13 38.83 -19.34
N LEU A 75 10.86 38.41 -19.23
CA LEU A 75 9.83 38.55 -20.25
C LEU A 75 8.63 39.33 -19.69
N GLY A 76 8.05 40.23 -20.50
CA GLY A 76 6.96 41.12 -20.08
C GLY A 76 7.43 42.46 -19.49
N ASP A 77 6.67 43.02 -18.55
CA ASP A 77 6.98 44.30 -17.90
C ASP A 77 8.16 44.14 -16.92
N THR A 78 9.11 45.08 -16.93
CA THR A 78 10.29 45.10 -16.05
C THR A 78 10.03 45.65 -14.64
N ARG A 79 8.80 45.49 -14.13
CA ARG A 79 8.37 46.01 -12.81
C ARG A 79 8.55 44.97 -11.70
N HIS A 80 8.11 45.30 -10.49
CA HIS A 80 8.27 44.46 -9.29
C HIS A 80 7.50 43.14 -9.37
N ASP A 81 6.36 43.11 -10.05
CA ASP A 81 5.50 41.92 -10.15
C ASP A 81 5.77 41.12 -11.43
N PRO A 82 5.79 39.77 -11.37
CA PRO A 82 5.88 38.95 -12.57
C PRO A 82 4.63 39.12 -13.43
N THR A 83 4.81 39.41 -14.73
CA THR A 83 3.72 39.66 -15.67
C THR A 83 3.57 38.57 -16.75
N VAL A 84 4.46 37.59 -16.75
CA VAL A 84 4.37 36.42 -17.62
C VAL A 84 4.47 35.17 -16.77
N MET A 85 3.45 34.32 -16.89
CA MET A 85 3.28 33.12 -16.08
C MET A 85 3.23 31.88 -16.97
N LEU A 86 3.76 30.78 -16.48
CA LEU A 86 3.61 29.46 -17.07
C LEU A 86 2.77 28.60 -16.12
N TYR A 87 1.63 28.13 -16.61
CA TYR A 87 0.80 27.13 -15.94
C TYR A 87 1.01 25.78 -16.61
N ARG A 88 1.09 24.73 -15.81
CA ARG A 88 1.23 23.36 -16.29
C ARG A 88 0.21 22.50 -15.59
N THR A 89 -0.68 21.86 -16.35
CA THR A 89 -1.57 20.83 -15.82
C THR A 89 -1.10 19.46 -16.26
N ARG A 90 -0.96 18.54 -15.31
CA ARG A 90 -0.57 17.15 -15.52
C ARG A 90 -1.75 16.26 -15.14
N GLU A 91 -2.21 15.45 -16.07
CA GLU A 91 -3.29 14.49 -15.88
C GLU A 91 -2.80 13.10 -16.27
N VAL A 92 -2.95 12.13 -15.38
CA VAL A 92 -2.60 10.73 -15.60
C VAL A 92 -3.89 9.91 -15.61
N ASP A 93 -4.01 9.00 -16.57
CA ASP A 93 -5.13 8.07 -16.67
C ASP A 93 -4.63 6.65 -16.97
N SER A 94 -5.57 5.73 -17.19
CA SER A 94 -5.27 4.32 -17.50
C SER A 94 -4.45 4.13 -18.79
N GLU A 95 -4.44 5.11 -19.70
CA GLU A 95 -3.83 5.03 -21.02
C GLU A 95 -2.49 5.76 -21.11
N GLY A 96 -2.23 6.72 -20.21
CA GLY A 96 -1.00 7.49 -20.26
C GLY A 96 -1.00 8.80 -19.47
N LEU A 97 -0.20 9.74 -19.99
CA LEU A 97 -0.06 11.09 -19.45
C LEU A 97 -0.54 12.11 -20.49
N THR A 98 -1.36 13.05 -20.06
CA THR A 98 -1.64 14.31 -20.75
C THR A 98 -1.03 15.48 -19.98
N GLU A 99 -0.17 16.26 -20.64
CA GLU A 99 0.40 17.49 -20.08
C GLU A 99 -0.08 18.69 -20.90
N ARG A 100 -0.60 19.74 -20.27
CA ARG A 100 -0.86 21.03 -20.92
C ARG A 100 0.07 22.09 -20.32
N ILE A 101 0.77 22.82 -21.18
CA ILE A 101 1.74 23.84 -20.81
C ILE A 101 1.24 25.16 -21.40
N THR A 102 0.72 26.05 -20.55
CA THR A 102 0.06 27.29 -20.93
C THR A 102 0.88 28.51 -20.52
N LEU A 103 1.40 29.24 -21.50
CA LEU A 103 2.07 30.52 -21.31
C LEU A 103 1.04 31.65 -21.35
N VAL A 104 1.06 32.52 -20.35
CA VAL A 104 0.06 33.59 -20.20
C VAL A 104 0.74 34.95 -20.11
N ASN A 105 0.35 35.87 -21.01
CA ASN A 105 0.82 37.26 -20.98
C ASN A 105 -0.15 38.15 -20.18
N ARG A 106 0.34 38.73 -19.08
CA ARG A 106 -0.35 39.74 -18.27
C ARG A 106 0.38 41.09 -18.26
N SER A 107 1.40 41.23 -19.10
CA SER A 107 2.14 42.49 -19.27
C SER A 107 1.34 43.49 -20.10
N ARG A 108 1.84 44.73 -20.21
CA ARG A 108 1.18 45.79 -20.99
C ARG A 108 1.52 45.75 -22.47
N ALA A 109 2.47 44.91 -22.87
CA ALA A 109 2.97 44.84 -24.24
C ALA A 109 2.87 43.41 -24.79
N ALA A 110 2.91 43.30 -26.11
CA ALA A 110 3.07 42.02 -26.76
C ALA A 110 4.43 41.39 -26.40
N ILE A 111 4.43 40.09 -26.11
CA ILE A 111 5.65 39.31 -25.92
C ILE A 111 5.84 38.35 -27.10
N ALA A 112 7.10 38.04 -27.41
CA ALA A 112 7.45 36.96 -28.31
C ALA A 112 8.64 36.23 -27.70
N CYS A 113 8.56 34.91 -27.62
CA CYS A 113 9.59 34.08 -27.00
C CYS A 113 9.64 32.72 -27.66
N ARG A 114 10.76 32.02 -27.48
CA ARG A 114 10.90 30.61 -27.85
C ARG A 114 10.44 29.73 -26.70
N LEU A 115 9.43 28.90 -26.92
CA LEU A 115 8.96 27.89 -25.95
C LEU A 115 9.37 26.50 -26.46
N ASP A 116 10.29 25.85 -25.74
CA ASP A 116 10.78 24.51 -26.04
C ASP A 116 10.37 23.50 -24.95
N VAL A 117 10.02 22.30 -25.40
CA VAL A 117 9.76 21.12 -24.58
C VAL A 117 10.76 20.04 -24.96
N ALA A 118 11.76 19.80 -24.12
CA ALA A 118 12.72 18.73 -24.32
C ALA A 118 12.18 17.41 -23.75
N LEU A 119 12.11 16.39 -24.60
CA LEU A 119 11.64 15.04 -24.28
C LEU A 119 12.79 14.04 -24.35
N GLY A 120 12.76 12.99 -23.52
CA GLY A 120 13.76 11.93 -23.55
C GLY A 120 13.37 10.72 -22.71
N THR A 121 13.98 9.59 -23.05
CA THR A 121 13.77 8.33 -22.35
C THR A 121 15.03 7.45 -22.41
N ASP A 122 15.24 6.68 -21.36
CA ASP A 122 16.24 5.61 -21.25
C ASP A 122 15.60 4.21 -21.24
N LEU A 123 14.27 4.14 -21.09
CA LEU A 123 13.48 2.94 -20.88
C LEU A 123 14.08 2.02 -19.79
N ALA A 124 14.61 2.63 -18.73
CA ALA A 124 15.20 1.92 -17.61
C ALA A 124 14.14 1.10 -16.85
N GLY A 125 14.54 -0.09 -16.39
CA GLY A 125 13.76 -0.84 -15.41
C GLY A 125 13.81 -0.17 -14.04
N THR A 126 12.78 -0.37 -13.23
CA THR A 126 12.67 0.23 -11.87
C THR A 126 13.85 -0.13 -10.97
N ALA A 127 14.43 -1.34 -11.06
CA ALA A 127 15.65 -1.71 -10.32
C ALA A 127 16.87 -0.86 -10.67
N ALA A 128 17.08 -0.58 -11.96
CA ALA A 128 18.18 0.28 -12.41
C ALA A 128 17.99 1.72 -11.92
N VAL A 129 16.74 2.21 -11.88
CA VAL A 129 16.42 3.52 -11.31
C VAL A 129 16.66 3.53 -9.80
N ARG A 130 16.14 2.53 -9.08
CA ARG A 130 16.22 2.40 -7.61
C ARG A 130 17.67 2.31 -7.12
N SER A 131 18.53 1.59 -7.83
CA SER A 131 19.97 1.45 -7.51
C SER A 131 20.82 2.64 -7.98
N GLY A 132 20.26 3.54 -8.80
CA GLY A 132 20.99 4.64 -9.42
C GLY A 132 21.76 4.27 -10.69
N ALA A 133 21.80 2.99 -11.07
CA ALA A 133 22.46 2.52 -12.30
C ALA A 133 21.87 3.13 -13.58
N ALA A 134 20.60 3.57 -13.55
CA ALA A 134 19.96 4.25 -14.68
C ALA A 134 20.65 5.57 -15.06
N ALA A 135 21.41 6.20 -14.15
CA ALA A 135 22.14 7.43 -14.45
C ALA A 135 23.27 7.25 -15.49
N GLU A 136 23.73 6.01 -15.69
CA GLU A 136 24.76 5.67 -16.69
C GLU A 136 24.17 5.27 -18.04
N LEU A 137 22.84 5.15 -18.15
CA LEU A 137 22.18 4.79 -19.40
C LEU A 137 22.15 5.99 -20.35
N PRO A 138 22.47 5.80 -21.64
CA PRO A 138 22.34 6.86 -22.63
C PRO A 138 20.87 7.13 -22.94
N ASP A 139 20.55 8.37 -23.26
CA ASP A 139 19.26 8.73 -23.84
C ASP A 139 19.05 7.99 -25.17
N LEU A 140 17.87 7.42 -25.35
CA LEU A 140 17.50 6.78 -26.61
C LEU A 140 17.26 7.83 -27.69
N THR A 141 17.73 7.53 -28.91
CA THR A 141 17.46 8.36 -30.09
C THR A 141 16.04 8.08 -30.59
N PRO A 142 15.23 9.12 -30.90
CA PRO A 142 13.91 8.91 -31.49
C PRO A 142 13.97 8.14 -32.81
N LEU A 143 13.01 7.25 -33.03
CA LEU A 143 12.84 6.53 -34.28
C LEU A 143 12.39 7.50 -35.41
N PRO A 144 12.73 7.21 -36.67
CA PRO A 144 12.22 7.97 -37.81
C PRO A 144 10.69 7.94 -37.87
N THR A 145 10.05 9.10 -38.03
CA THR A 145 8.60 9.22 -38.15
C THR A 145 8.07 8.50 -39.40
N ARG A 146 7.05 7.65 -39.26
CA ARG A 146 6.41 6.98 -40.39
C ARG A 146 5.44 7.92 -41.11
N ALA A 147 5.13 7.61 -42.38
CA ALA A 147 4.13 8.35 -43.14
C ALA A 147 2.75 8.26 -42.45
N GLY A 148 2.16 9.41 -42.10
CA GLY A 148 0.89 9.49 -41.36
C GLY A 148 1.03 9.69 -39.84
N GLU A 149 2.24 9.63 -39.28
CA GLU A 149 2.53 9.88 -37.85
C GLU A 149 3.16 11.29 -37.63
N SER A 150 2.95 12.23 -38.55
CA SER A 150 3.51 13.60 -38.43
C SER A 150 3.05 14.25 -37.12
N GLY A 151 4.00 14.63 -36.26
CA GLY A 151 3.73 15.21 -34.93
C GLY A 151 3.94 14.26 -33.75
N TRP A 152 4.31 13.00 -34.00
CA TRP A 152 4.68 12.03 -32.97
C TRP A 152 6.18 11.74 -32.93
N LEU A 153 6.71 11.60 -31.71
CA LEU A 153 8.04 11.07 -31.41
C LEU A 153 7.90 9.66 -30.86
N HIS A 154 8.76 8.75 -31.31
CA HIS A 154 8.75 7.36 -30.89
C HIS A 154 10.11 6.90 -30.39
N TRP A 155 10.11 6.04 -29.36
CA TRP A 155 11.30 5.33 -28.88
C TRP A 155 10.94 3.87 -28.65
N GLU A 156 11.91 2.97 -28.81
CA GLU A 156 11.67 1.54 -28.60
C GLU A 156 12.91 0.87 -28.00
N LYS A 157 12.68 0.02 -26.99
CA LYS A 157 13.71 -0.84 -26.39
C LYS A 157 13.02 -2.05 -25.76
N ALA A 158 13.56 -3.25 -26.01
CA ALA A 158 13.09 -4.50 -25.41
C ALA A 158 11.57 -4.73 -25.59
N GLY A 159 11.02 -4.39 -26.76
CA GLY A 159 9.60 -4.58 -27.06
C GLY A 159 8.64 -3.54 -26.46
N THR A 160 9.13 -2.62 -25.62
CA THR A 160 8.36 -1.46 -25.18
C THR A 160 8.52 -0.31 -26.18
N ARG A 161 7.42 0.18 -26.74
CA ARG A 161 7.40 1.32 -27.66
C ARG A 161 6.68 2.50 -27.03
N VAL A 162 7.38 3.63 -26.87
CA VAL A 162 6.83 4.88 -26.33
C VAL A 162 6.44 5.80 -27.49
N SER A 163 5.31 6.46 -27.37
CA SER A 163 4.80 7.41 -28.35
C SER A 163 4.40 8.71 -27.65
N VAL A 164 4.96 9.84 -28.09
CA VAL A 164 4.64 11.17 -27.58
C VAL A 164 4.19 12.09 -28.69
N SER A 165 2.98 12.66 -28.59
CA SER A 165 2.55 13.76 -29.45
C SER A 165 2.72 15.10 -28.76
N ALA A 166 2.93 16.14 -29.57
CA ALA A 166 2.93 17.53 -29.12
C ALA A 166 2.17 18.39 -30.13
N ASP A 167 1.14 19.09 -29.65
CA ASP A 167 0.34 20.02 -30.45
C ASP A 167 0.48 21.44 -29.88
N PRO A 168 0.93 22.44 -30.67
CA PRO A 168 1.28 22.38 -32.10
C PRO A 168 2.70 21.84 -32.38
N GLY A 169 3.50 21.57 -31.35
CA GLY A 169 4.84 21.01 -31.47
C GLY A 169 5.68 21.20 -30.22
N VAL A 170 6.86 20.59 -30.19
CA VAL A 170 7.80 20.66 -29.05
C VAL A 170 8.69 21.89 -29.05
N ALA A 171 8.73 22.67 -30.13
CA ALA A 171 9.49 23.90 -30.25
C ALA A 171 8.65 24.92 -31.01
N THR A 172 8.28 26.01 -30.34
CA THR A 172 7.33 27.01 -30.87
C THR A 172 7.82 28.42 -30.58
N MET A 173 7.34 29.39 -31.37
CA MET A 173 7.68 30.81 -31.22
C MET A 173 6.38 31.64 -31.07
N PRO A 174 5.62 31.45 -29.99
CA PRO A 174 4.38 32.19 -29.80
C PRO A 174 4.66 33.70 -29.69
N ARG A 175 3.77 34.49 -30.29
CA ARG A 175 3.63 35.92 -30.03
C ARG A 175 2.28 36.12 -29.35
N LEU A 176 2.28 36.72 -28.16
CA LEU A 176 1.10 36.91 -27.32
C LEU A 176 0.88 38.39 -27.04
N GLU A 177 -0.28 38.91 -27.43
CA GLU A 177 -0.74 40.25 -27.04
C GLU A 177 -1.15 40.27 -25.54
N PRO A 178 -1.30 41.45 -24.91
CA PRO A 178 -1.75 41.55 -23.52
C PRO A 178 -3.06 40.81 -23.27
N GLY A 179 -3.06 39.89 -22.31
CA GLY A 179 -4.24 39.07 -21.95
C GLY A 179 -4.30 37.72 -22.65
N GLU A 180 -3.52 37.49 -23.70
CA GLU A 180 -3.54 36.24 -24.47
C GLU A 180 -2.75 35.10 -23.78
N GLU A 181 -3.06 33.88 -24.21
CA GLU A 181 -2.43 32.64 -23.76
C GLU A 181 -2.08 31.74 -24.95
N PHE A 182 -1.04 30.93 -24.77
CA PHE A 182 -0.61 29.91 -25.73
C PHE A 182 -0.38 28.59 -25.02
N THR A 183 -0.90 27.50 -25.57
CA THR A 183 -0.85 26.17 -24.94
C THR A 183 -0.16 25.15 -25.85
N ILE A 184 0.77 24.39 -25.29
CA ILE A 184 1.24 23.12 -25.86
C ILE A 184 0.56 21.98 -25.12
N THR A 185 -0.06 21.05 -25.85
CA THR A 185 -0.60 19.81 -25.28
C THR A 185 0.28 18.62 -25.68
N LEU A 186 0.79 17.89 -24.69
CA LEU A 186 1.54 16.65 -24.86
C LEU A 186 0.66 15.47 -24.49
N ARG A 187 0.77 14.38 -25.25
CA ARG A 187 0.19 13.07 -24.87
C ARG A 187 1.24 11.98 -24.96
N VAL A 188 1.44 11.25 -23.88
CA VAL A 188 2.41 10.15 -23.77
C VAL A 188 1.66 8.84 -23.64
N ARG A 189 2.02 7.85 -24.45
CA ARG A 189 1.48 6.50 -24.45
C ARG A 189 2.61 5.48 -24.63
N ALA A 190 2.36 4.23 -24.27
CA ALA A 190 3.30 3.16 -24.51
C ALA A 190 2.59 1.84 -24.84
N ASP A 191 3.19 1.10 -25.77
CA ASP A 191 2.87 -0.30 -26.05
C ASP A 191 3.89 -1.18 -25.32
N PHE A 192 3.42 -2.29 -24.75
CA PHE A 192 4.23 -3.20 -23.93
C PHE A 192 4.30 -4.60 -24.54
N PRO A 193 5.38 -5.36 -24.28
CA PRO A 193 5.45 -6.75 -24.69
C PRO A 193 4.35 -7.59 -24.02
N THR A 194 3.98 -8.69 -24.66
CA THR A 194 3.07 -9.67 -24.08
C THR A 194 3.77 -10.41 -22.93
N SER A 195 3.07 -10.59 -21.82
CA SER A 195 3.57 -11.32 -20.66
C SER A 195 3.99 -12.75 -21.01
N THR A 196 5.12 -13.19 -20.44
CA THR A 196 5.60 -14.57 -20.58
C THR A 196 4.96 -15.52 -19.58
N THR A 197 4.36 -15.01 -18.50
CA THR A 197 3.68 -15.81 -17.46
C THR A 197 2.19 -15.97 -17.72
N GLY A 198 1.59 -15.07 -18.50
CA GLY A 198 0.15 -14.94 -18.65
C GLY A 198 -0.47 -13.95 -17.65
N PHE A 199 0.29 -13.45 -16.67
CA PHE A 199 -0.12 -12.34 -15.80
C PHE A 199 0.17 -11.01 -16.49
N SER A 200 -0.80 -10.10 -16.55
CA SER A 200 -0.58 -8.74 -17.02
C SER A 200 -1.11 -7.70 -16.03
N ILE A 201 -0.45 -6.55 -16.01
CA ILE A 201 -0.83 -5.41 -15.18
C ILE A 201 -1.76 -4.53 -16.01
N GLU A 202 -3.06 -4.69 -15.77
CA GLU A 202 -4.11 -3.93 -16.47
C GLU A 202 -4.77 -2.90 -15.54
N PRO A 203 -5.21 -1.75 -16.07
CA PRO A 203 -6.10 -0.86 -15.34
C PRO A 203 -7.48 -1.50 -15.14
N PRO A 204 -8.25 -1.11 -14.11
CA PRO A 204 -9.65 -1.50 -14.00
C PRO A 204 -10.49 -0.83 -15.12
N ALA A 205 -11.62 -1.45 -15.46
CA ALA A 205 -12.55 -0.91 -16.46
C ALA A 205 -13.16 0.45 -16.06
N ASP A 206 -13.34 0.66 -14.76
CA ASP A 206 -13.85 1.92 -14.19
C ASP A 206 -13.20 2.20 -12.82
N ARG A 207 -13.13 3.48 -12.46
CA ARG A 207 -12.63 4.00 -11.19
C ARG A 207 -13.70 4.92 -10.58
N ALA A 208 -14.73 4.32 -10.01
CA ALA A 208 -15.76 5.08 -9.31
C ALA A 208 -15.24 5.66 -7.98
N PRO A 209 -15.45 6.96 -7.70
CA PRO A 209 -15.17 7.53 -6.39
C PRO A 209 -15.94 6.83 -5.27
N TYR A 210 -15.33 6.76 -4.09
CA TYR A 210 -15.96 6.14 -2.92
C TYR A 210 -17.06 7.01 -2.33
N GLY A 211 -18.20 6.39 -1.99
CA GLY A 211 -19.35 7.05 -1.37
C GLY A 211 -19.27 7.22 0.16
N VAL A 212 -18.08 7.08 0.74
CA VAL A 212 -17.85 7.15 2.19
C VAL A 212 -17.52 8.58 2.60
N GLY A 213 -18.21 9.08 3.62
CA GLY A 213 -17.99 10.39 4.20
C GLY A 213 -17.62 10.28 5.68
N LEU A 214 -16.75 11.17 6.15
CA LEU A 214 -16.36 11.26 7.55
C LEU A 214 -16.41 12.71 8.01
N SER A 215 -16.98 12.93 9.20
CA SER A 215 -16.89 14.20 9.93
C SER A 215 -16.37 13.92 11.33
N CYS A 216 -15.38 14.67 11.78
CA CYS A 216 -14.75 14.51 13.08
C CYS A 216 -14.50 15.88 13.73
N ASP A 217 -14.45 15.92 15.06
CA ASP A 217 -13.97 17.09 15.81
C ASP A 217 -12.49 17.39 15.51
N ASP A 218 -11.68 16.37 15.22
CA ASP A 218 -10.35 16.53 14.61
C ASP A 218 -10.38 16.49 13.07
N LYS A 219 -10.31 17.68 12.45
CA LYS A 219 -10.30 17.86 10.98
C LYS A 219 -9.11 17.21 10.26
N ARG A 220 -8.07 16.78 10.99
CA ARG A 220 -6.96 16.04 10.37
C ARG A 220 -7.39 14.65 9.93
N VAL A 221 -8.32 14.01 10.64
CA VAL A 221 -8.87 12.69 10.29
C VAL A 221 -9.65 12.74 8.98
N GLU A 222 -10.44 13.79 8.78
CA GLU A 222 -11.17 14.02 7.51
C GLU A 222 -10.22 14.15 6.32
N ARG A 223 -9.16 14.95 6.47
CA ARG A 223 -8.15 15.14 5.42
C ARG A 223 -7.37 13.86 5.14
N TRP A 224 -7.06 13.09 6.19
CA TRP A 224 -6.41 11.80 6.06
C TRP A 224 -7.28 10.81 5.28
N LEU A 225 -8.55 10.64 5.64
CA LEU A 225 -9.46 9.74 4.92
C LEU A 225 -9.62 10.18 3.46
N GLN A 226 -9.88 11.46 3.21
CA GLN A 226 -10.11 11.97 1.85
C GLN A 226 -8.92 11.71 0.94
N ARG A 227 -7.70 11.97 1.43
CA ARG A 227 -6.48 11.74 0.64
C ARG A 227 -6.20 10.25 0.46
N SER A 228 -6.38 9.45 1.50
CA SER A 228 -6.24 8.00 1.43
C SER A 228 -7.19 7.36 0.41
N LEU A 229 -8.47 7.75 0.38
CA LEU A 229 -9.44 7.19 -0.56
C LEU A 229 -9.16 7.60 -2.02
N ASP A 230 -8.66 8.80 -2.25
CA ASP A 230 -8.17 9.25 -3.57
C ASP A 230 -6.94 8.43 -4.02
N ASP A 231 -6.01 8.15 -3.11
CA ASP A 231 -4.84 7.31 -3.37
C ASP A 231 -5.21 5.84 -3.62
N VAL A 232 -6.12 5.26 -2.83
CA VAL A 232 -6.64 3.89 -3.05
C VAL A 232 -7.29 3.80 -4.43
N LEU A 233 -8.12 4.78 -4.82
CA LEU A 233 -8.75 4.81 -6.13
C LEU A 233 -7.71 4.83 -7.26
N ALA A 234 -6.63 5.59 -7.08
CA ALA A 234 -5.53 5.72 -8.04
C ALA A 234 -4.62 4.48 -8.13
N LEU A 235 -4.53 3.67 -7.06
CA LEU A 235 -3.74 2.44 -6.99
C LEU A 235 -4.42 1.19 -7.57
N GLN A 236 -5.72 1.26 -7.91
CA GLN A 236 -6.45 0.12 -8.45
C GLN A 236 -5.87 -0.38 -9.78
N LEU A 237 -5.75 -1.70 -9.88
CA LEU A 237 -5.39 -2.49 -11.05
C LEU A 237 -6.41 -3.63 -11.22
N ALA A 238 -6.33 -4.40 -12.30
CA ALA A 238 -7.23 -5.52 -12.55
C ALA A 238 -6.54 -6.72 -13.20
N VAL A 239 -7.08 -7.90 -12.92
CA VAL A 239 -6.87 -9.14 -13.69
C VAL A 239 -8.23 -9.54 -14.28
N GLY A 240 -8.40 -9.39 -15.59
CA GLY A 240 -9.71 -9.55 -16.21
C GLY A 240 -10.72 -8.54 -15.64
N ALA A 241 -11.82 -9.03 -15.04
CA ALA A 241 -12.82 -8.18 -14.38
C ALA A 241 -12.54 -7.94 -12.88
N ASP A 242 -11.57 -8.64 -12.30
CA ASP A 242 -11.29 -8.60 -10.87
C ASP A 242 -10.32 -7.48 -10.52
N ARG A 243 -10.79 -6.53 -9.71
CA ARG A 243 -10.01 -5.40 -9.22
C ARG A 243 -9.16 -5.82 -8.01
N TYR A 244 -7.94 -5.27 -7.94
CA TYR A 244 -7.04 -5.37 -6.80
C TYR A 244 -6.24 -4.07 -6.66
N LEU A 245 -5.44 -3.93 -5.60
CA LEU A 245 -4.56 -2.78 -5.39
C LEU A 245 -3.11 -3.14 -5.74
N GLY A 246 -2.46 -2.34 -6.59
CA GLY A 246 -1.01 -2.39 -6.70
C GLY A 246 -0.36 -1.88 -5.41
N ALA A 247 0.68 -2.55 -4.92
CA ALA A 247 1.24 -2.26 -3.59
C ALA A 247 1.70 -0.80 -3.45
N GLY A 248 2.59 -0.33 -4.31
CA GLY A 248 2.85 1.11 -4.41
C GLY A 248 3.92 1.51 -5.41
N PRO A 249 3.78 2.70 -6.01
CA PRO A 249 4.69 3.15 -7.04
C PRO A 249 5.97 3.81 -6.50
N PRO A 250 7.05 3.81 -7.30
CA PRO A 250 7.15 3.15 -8.61
C PRO A 250 7.68 1.71 -8.52
N TRP A 251 8.04 1.20 -7.34
CA TRP A 251 8.79 -0.05 -7.18
C TRP A 251 7.92 -1.31 -7.24
N TYR A 252 6.71 -1.22 -6.70
CA TYR A 252 5.88 -2.36 -6.32
C TYR A 252 4.46 -2.29 -6.91
N LEU A 253 4.26 -1.57 -8.02
CA LEU A 253 2.94 -1.34 -8.62
C LEU A 253 2.44 -2.57 -9.42
N THR A 254 2.23 -3.69 -8.72
CA THR A 254 1.72 -4.97 -9.24
C THR A 254 0.98 -5.75 -8.14
N LEU A 255 0.46 -6.95 -8.44
CA LEU A 255 -0.22 -7.81 -7.49
C LEU A 255 0.76 -8.48 -6.52
N PHE A 256 0.91 -7.89 -5.33
CA PHE A 256 1.52 -8.52 -4.17
C PHE A 256 0.44 -9.16 -3.30
N GLY A 257 0.56 -10.45 -3.02
CA GLY A 257 -0.46 -11.21 -2.30
C GLY A 257 -0.77 -10.63 -0.94
N ARG A 258 0.25 -10.53 -0.09
CA ARG A 258 0.14 -9.97 1.26
C ARG A 258 -0.38 -8.54 1.25
N ASP A 259 0.26 -7.64 0.51
CA ASP A 259 -0.09 -6.22 0.46
C ASP A 259 -1.55 -6.04 0.03
N SER A 260 -1.98 -6.77 -1.01
CA SER A 260 -3.35 -6.67 -1.52
C SER A 260 -4.36 -7.23 -0.53
N LEU A 261 -4.04 -8.33 0.16
CA LEU A 261 -4.92 -8.94 1.18
C LEU A 261 -5.08 -8.04 2.40
N ILE A 262 -3.99 -7.46 2.92
CA ILE A 262 -4.04 -6.52 4.05
C ILE A 262 -4.82 -5.27 3.65
N SER A 263 -4.45 -4.65 2.52
CA SER A 263 -5.08 -3.40 2.07
C SER A 263 -6.57 -3.57 1.78
N SER A 264 -6.93 -4.58 0.98
CA SER A 264 -8.34 -4.84 0.66
C SER A 264 -9.13 -5.30 1.89
N GLY A 265 -8.53 -6.07 2.79
CA GLY A 265 -9.14 -6.49 4.06
C GLY A 265 -9.45 -5.31 4.99
N MET A 266 -8.60 -4.28 5.02
CA MET A 266 -8.89 -3.02 5.72
C MET A 266 -9.98 -2.20 5.03
N LEU A 267 -10.09 -2.29 3.70
CA LEU A 267 -11.03 -1.53 2.86
C LEU A 267 -12.39 -2.20 2.63
N ILE A 268 -12.61 -3.44 3.11
CA ILE A 268 -13.92 -4.12 3.03
C ILE A 268 -15.09 -3.19 3.43
N PRO A 269 -15.03 -2.38 4.51
CA PRO A 269 -16.13 -1.49 4.89
C PRO A 269 -16.42 -0.37 3.88
N VAL A 270 -15.54 -0.13 2.91
CA VAL A 270 -15.64 0.92 1.89
C VAL A 270 -15.92 0.34 0.51
N ASP A 271 -15.24 -0.75 0.13
CA ASP A 271 -15.38 -1.44 -1.15
C ASP A 271 -15.25 -2.96 -0.96
N PRO A 272 -16.35 -3.65 -0.59
CA PRO A 272 -16.36 -5.11 -0.48
C PRO A 272 -15.96 -5.81 -1.80
N GLY A 273 -16.28 -5.19 -2.94
CA GLY A 273 -15.98 -5.71 -4.27
C GLY A 273 -14.47 -5.75 -4.57
N LEU A 274 -13.69 -4.83 -4.00
CA LEU A 274 -12.23 -4.83 -4.11
C LEU A 274 -11.59 -6.02 -3.39
N ALA A 275 -12.09 -6.38 -2.20
CA ALA A 275 -11.64 -7.57 -1.48
C ALA A 275 -12.05 -8.86 -2.21
N ALA A 276 -13.29 -8.94 -2.68
CA ALA A 276 -13.79 -10.07 -3.46
C ALA A 276 -12.97 -10.29 -4.75
N GLY A 277 -12.67 -9.21 -5.48
CA GLY A 277 -11.81 -9.24 -6.67
C GLY A 277 -10.38 -9.68 -6.34
N THR A 278 -9.79 -9.14 -5.27
CA THR A 278 -8.45 -9.53 -4.80
C THR A 278 -8.37 -11.01 -4.46
N LEU A 279 -9.37 -11.54 -3.74
CA LEU A 279 -9.45 -12.96 -3.39
C LEU A 279 -9.48 -13.85 -4.63
N ARG A 280 -10.30 -13.53 -5.64
CA ARG A 280 -10.38 -14.27 -6.90
C ARG A 280 -9.12 -14.16 -7.74
N ALA A 281 -8.54 -12.96 -7.85
CA ALA A 281 -7.31 -12.72 -8.59
C ALA A 281 -6.16 -13.57 -8.03
N LEU A 282 -6.01 -13.64 -6.69
CA LEU A 282 -4.99 -14.49 -6.05
C LEU A 282 -5.32 -15.98 -6.14
N ALA A 283 -6.60 -16.36 -6.00
CA ALA A 283 -7.04 -17.74 -6.11
C ALA A 283 -6.74 -18.36 -7.49
N ALA A 284 -6.83 -17.56 -8.55
CA ALA A 284 -6.49 -17.98 -9.91
C ALA A 284 -5.01 -18.35 -10.09
N TRP A 285 -4.15 -17.83 -9.22
CA TRP A 285 -2.70 -18.07 -9.20
C TRP A 285 -2.25 -18.86 -7.96
N GLN A 286 -3.16 -19.55 -7.27
CA GLN A 286 -2.80 -20.37 -6.12
C GLN A 286 -1.95 -21.57 -6.58
N GLY A 287 -0.80 -21.80 -5.94
CA GLY A 287 0.22 -22.77 -6.35
C GLY A 287 -0.31 -24.20 -6.52
N THR A 288 0.16 -24.91 -7.52
CA THR A 288 -0.34 -26.24 -7.94
C THR A 288 0.74 -27.31 -7.98
N LYS A 289 2.01 -26.92 -7.90
CA LYS A 289 3.18 -27.79 -7.95
C LYS A 289 4.16 -27.41 -6.84
N VAL A 290 5.13 -28.29 -6.60
CA VAL A 290 6.31 -28.01 -5.77
C VAL A 290 7.43 -27.54 -6.70
N ASP A 291 7.90 -26.32 -6.51
CA ASP A 291 8.95 -25.70 -7.33
C ASP A 291 9.83 -24.78 -6.46
N PRO A 292 11.01 -25.24 -6.01
CA PRO A 292 11.90 -24.47 -5.13
C PRO A 292 12.31 -23.11 -5.71
N ASP A 293 12.54 -23.00 -7.02
CA ASP A 293 13.04 -21.76 -7.65
C ASP A 293 12.03 -20.61 -7.52
N SER A 294 10.73 -20.92 -7.60
CA SER A 294 9.64 -19.96 -7.40
C SER A 294 9.04 -20.00 -5.99
N ALA A 295 9.54 -20.88 -5.11
CA ALA A 295 8.98 -21.23 -3.81
C ALA A 295 7.50 -21.68 -3.87
N GLU A 296 7.04 -22.18 -5.02
CA GLU A 296 5.66 -22.63 -5.22
C GLU A 296 5.42 -23.95 -4.49
N GLN A 297 4.29 -24.03 -3.80
CA GLN A 297 3.80 -25.26 -3.18
C GLN A 297 2.29 -25.38 -3.44
N PRO A 298 1.73 -26.61 -3.51
CA PRO A 298 0.31 -26.81 -3.68
C PRO A 298 -0.52 -26.14 -2.59
N GLY A 299 -1.40 -25.22 -2.98
CA GLY A 299 -2.30 -24.47 -2.10
C GLY A 299 -1.77 -23.14 -1.59
N LYS A 300 -0.48 -22.83 -1.83
CA LYS A 300 0.14 -21.57 -1.41
C LYS A 300 -0.34 -20.39 -2.27
N ILE A 301 -0.58 -19.24 -1.63
CA ILE A 301 -0.91 -17.97 -2.31
C ILE A 301 0.40 -17.26 -2.70
N PRO A 302 0.51 -16.65 -3.89
CA PRO A 302 1.76 -16.02 -4.34
C PRO A 302 2.15 -14.80 -3.48
N HIS A 303 3.46 -14.57 -3.40
CA HIS A 303 4.06 -13.37 -2.82
C HIS A 303 3.88 -12.18 -3.77
N GLU A 304 4.35 -12.31 -5.01
CA GLU A 304 4.16 -11.30 -6.06
C GLU A 304 3.99 -11.95 -7.44
N LEU A 305 3.24 -11.27 -8.29
CA LEU A 305 3.07 -11.61 -9.71
C LEU A 305 3.54 -10.44 -10.58
N ARG A 306 4.32 -10.75 -11.61
CA ARG A 306 4.85 -9.80 -12.60
C ARG A 306 4.72 -10.36 -14.01
N ALA A 307 4.78 -9.46 -14.99
CA ALA A 307 4.74 -9.82 -16.41
C ALA A 307 6.06 -10.49 -16.88
N GLU A 308 7.17 -10.13 -16.24
CA GLU A 308 8.53 -10.61 -16.52
C GLU A 308 9.28 -10.84 -15.20
N VAL A 309 10.47 -11.44 -15.29
CA VAL A 309 11.38 -11.65 -14.14
C VAL A 309 11.59 -10.34 -13.38
N ALA A 310 11.51 -10.39 -12.05
CA ALA A 310 11.55 -9.24 -11.18
C ALA A 310 12.98 -9.01 -10.66
N ASP A 311 13.63 -7.94 -11.10
CA ASP A 311 14.85 -7.45 -10.45
C ASP A 311 14.46 -6.47 -9.34
N HIS A 312 14.88 -6.73 -8.11
CA HIS A 312 14.63 -5.87 -6.95
C HIS A 312 15.82 -4.98 -6.59
N GLY A 313 16.92 -5.10 -7.34
CA GLY A 313 18.22 -4.53 -7.01
C GLY A 313 18.97 -5.34 -5.95
N GLY A 314 20.22 -4.96 -5.69
CA GLY A 314 21.02 -5.60 -4.62
C GLY A 314 21.37 -7.07 -4.86
N GLY A 315 21.16 -7.59 -6.07
CA GLY A 315 21.41 -8.99 -6.43
C GLY A 315 20.20 -9.92 -6.26
N LEU A 316 19.06 -9.43 -5.78
CA LEU A 316 17.83 -10.20 -5.65
C LEU A 316 17.03 -10.18 -6.97
N VAL A 317 16.96 -11.32 -7.63
CA VAL A 317 16.20 -11.51 -8.87
C VAL A 317 15.23 -12.67 -8.68
N LEU A 318 13.94 -12.37 -8.74
CA LEU A 318 12.87 -13.33 -8.47
C LEU A 318 12.15 -13.74 -9.76
N PRO A 319 11.66 -14.99 -9.85
CA PRO A 319 10.77 -15.40 -10.92
C PRO A 319 9.55 -14.48 -11.03
N ALA A 320 9.02 -14.37 -12.24
CA ALA A 320 7.88 -13.51 -12.53
C ALA A 320 6.60 -13.90 -11.75
N ALA A 321 6.44 -15.17 -11.39
CA ALA A 321 5.48 -15.60 -10.38
C ALA A 321 6.28 -16.19 -9.22
N TYR A 322 6.23 -15.52 -8.07
CA TYR A 322 7.02 -15.89 -6.90
C TYR A 322 6.13 -16.10 -5.68
N TYR A 323 6.41 -17.14 -4.89
CA TYR A 323 5.59 -17.63 -3.79
C TYR A 323 6.35 -17.64 -2.45
N GLY A 324 7.47 -16.93 -2.33
CA GLY A 324 8.25 -16.82 -1.10
C GLY A 324 7.59 -15.95 -0.02
N THR A 325 6.41 -16.36 0.43
CA THR A 325 5.62 -15.76 1.51
C THR A 325 5.12 -16.87 2.43
N HIS A 326 5.12 -16.65 3.74
CA HIS A 326 4.57 -17.58 4.74
C HIS A 326 3.38 -17.01 5.51
N ASP A 327 2.87 -15.85 5.09
CA ASP A 327 1.71 -15.18 5.68
C ASP A 327 0.52 -15.01 4.70
N ALA A 328 0.76 -14.91 3.39
CA ALA A 328 -0.29 -14.60 2.41
C ALA A 328 -1.40 -15.66 2.34
N THR A 329 -1.09 -16.95 2.52
CA THR A 329 -2.09 -18.02 2.44
C THR A 329 -3.11 -17.94 3.59
N GLN A 330 -2.64 -17.68 4.80
CA GLN A 330 -3.45 -17.50 6.00
C GLN A 330 -4.22 -16.19 5.93
N LEU A 331 -3.57 -15.12 5.47
CA LEU A 331 -4.22 -13.84 5.20
C LEU A 331 -5.34 -13.98 4.14
N TRP A 332 -5.17 -14.83 3.14
CA TRP A 332 -6.21 -15.09 2.14
C TRP A 332 -7.45 -15.74 2.76
N ILE A 333 -7.26 -16.74 3.62
CA ILE A 333 -8.35 -17.42 4.33
C ILE A 333 -9.08 -16.44 5.27
N THR A 334 -8.32 -15.67 6.06
CA THR A 334 -8.90 -14.72 7.02
C THR A 334 -9.62 -13.55 6.32
N THR A 335 -9.12 -13.08 5.18
CA THR A 335 -9.79 -12.07 4.35
C THR A 335 -11.04 -12.63 3.66
N LEU A 336 -11.04 -13.89 3.20
CA LEU A 336 -12.25 -14.54 2.67
C LEU A 336 -13.34 -14.62 3.75
N HIS A 337 -12.99 -15.05 4.95
CA HIS A 337 -13.93 -15.09 6.08
C HIS A 337 -14.45 -13.69 6.42
N LYS A 338 -13.57 -12.68 6.50
CA LYS A 338 -13.98 -11.30 6.75
C LYS A 338 -14.91 -10.79 5.65
N ALA A 339 -14.59 -11.03 4.39
CA ALA A 339 -15.44 -10.62 3.27
C ALA A 339 -16.82 -11.29 3.33
N TRP A 340 -16.88 -12.59 3.66
CA TRP A 340 -18.14 -13.31 3.89
C TRP A 340 -18.97 -12.71 5.03
N ARG A 341 -18.36 -12.45 6.19
CA ARG A 341 -19.01 -11.80 7.34
C ARG A 341 -19.51 -10.39 7.03
N TRP A 342 -18.81 -9.67 6.16
CA TRP A 342 -19.20 -8.35 5.66
C TRP A 342 -20.16 -8.38 4.45
N GLY A 343 -20.67 -9.55 4.05
CA GLY A 343 -21.72 -9.68 3.04
C GLY A 343 -21.25 -9.93 1.61
N MET A 344 -20.06 -10.50 1.41
CA MET A 344 -19.66 -11.05 0.11
C MET A 344 -20.70 -12.09 -0.35
N PRO A 345 -21.19 -12.05 -1.60
CA PRO A 345 -22.26 -12.93 -2.05
C PRO A 345 -21.94 -14.42 -1.83
N ALA A 346 -22.91 -15.16 -1.26
CA ALA A 346 -22.71 -16.57 -0.88
C ALA A 346 -22.24 -17.45 -2.04
N LYS A 347 -22.71 -17.18 -3.27
CA LYS A 347 -22.23 -17.89 -4.46
C LYS A 347 -20.74 -17.65 -4.72
N GLU A 348 -20.26 -16.41 -4.58
CA GLU A 348 -18.85 -16.08 -4.81
C GLU A 348 -17.95 -16.71 -3.74
N VAL A 349 -18.42 -16.76 -2.48
CA VAL A 349 -17.72 -17.49 -1.40
C VAL A 349 -17.68 -18.99 -1.71
N SER A 350 -18.81 -19.56 -2.12
CA SER A 350 -18.93 -20.98 -2.49
C SER A 350 -17.99 -21.38 -3.63
N ASP A 351 -17.87 -20.52 -4.65
CA ASP A 351 -16.97 -20.73 -5.80
C ASP A 351 -15.49 -20.76 -5.38
N LEU A 352 -15.13 -20.15 -4.24
CA LEU A 352 -13.78 -20.13 -3.68
C LEU A 352 -13.49 -21.26 -2.68
N LEU A 353 -14.46 -22.10 -2.33
CA LEU A 353 -14.24 -23.24 -1.41
C LEU A 353 -13.16 -24.23 -1.87
N PRO A 354 -13.01 -24.58 -3.18
CA PRO A 354 -11.90 -25.42 -3.63
C PRO A 354 -10.52 -24.82 -3.30
N ASN A 355 -10.39 -23.49 -3.41
CA ASN A 355 -9.17 -22.78 -3.06
C ASN A 355 -8.95 -22.72 -1.54
N LEU A 356 -10.03 -22.53 -0.76
CA LEU A 356 -9.98 -22.60 0.71
C LEU A 356 -9.46 -23.95 1.19
N ARG A 357 -9.99 -25.07 0.69
CA ARG A 357 -9.52 -26.42 1.07
C ARG A 357 -8.05 -26.62 0.77
N ARG A 358 -7.57 -26.13 -0.38
CA ARG A 358 -6.15 -26.19 -0.75
C ARG A 358 -5.27 -25.30 0.12
N ALA A 359 -5.74 -24.11 0.48
CA ALA A 359 -5.01 -23.19 1.36
C ALA A 359 -4.88 -23.76 2.78
N LEU A 360 -5.97 -24.32 3.31
CA LEU A 360 -5.99 -25.05 4.57
C LEU A 360 -5.05 -26.27 4.49
N GLY A 361 -5.16 -27.09 3.44
CA GLY A 361 -4.25 -28.22 3.19
C GLY A 361 -2.78 -27.81 3.15
N TRP A 362 -2.44 -26.67 2.54
CA TRP A 362 -1.06 -26.16 2.53
C TRP A 362 -0.52 -25.92 3.95
N MET A 363 -1.31 -25.30 4.85
CA MET A 363 -0.88 -25.08 6.24
C MET A 363 -0.53 -26.37 6.98
N LYS A 364 -1.23 -27.46 6.66
CA LYS A 364 -1.04 -28.76 7.31
C LYS A 364 0.06 -29.59 6.65
N ASP A 365 0.14 -29.57 5.33
CA ASP A 365 0.92 -30.55 4.55
C ASP A 365 2.27 -30.00 4.08
N TYR A 366 2.46 -28.67 3.99
CA TYR A 366 3.65 -28.06 3.39
C TYR A 366 4.30 -26.94 4.21
N ALA A 367 3.53 -26.27 5.08
CA ALA A 367 4.03 -25.10 5.82
C ALA A 367 4.86 -25.45 7.07
N ASP A 368 4.92 -26.74 7.43
CA ASP A 368 5.70 -27.29 8.55
C ASP A 368 6.68 -28.35 8.01
N PRO A 369 7.88 -27.94 7.56
CA PRO A 369 8.80 -28.84 6.86
C PRO A 369 9.47 -29.89 7.76
N ASP A 370 9.53 -29.68 9.08
CA ASP A 370 10.18 -30.61 10.02
C ASP A 370 9.21 -31.34 10.96
N GLY A 371 7.92 -31.00 10.93
CA GLY A 371 6.83 -31.72 11.58
C GLY A 371 6.71 -31.43 13.07
N ASP A 372 7.27 -30.32 13.56
CA ASP A 372 7.18 -29.91 14.97
C ASP A 372 5.86 -29.20 15.32
N GLY A 373 5.04 -28.92 14.32
CA GLY A 373 3.73 -28.31 14.43
C GLY A 373 3.72 -26.79 14.39
N PHE A 374 4.82 -26.14 14.00
CA PHE A 374 4.87 -24.71 13.69
C PHE A 374 4.99 -24.47 12.18
N LEU A 375 4.47 -23.32 11.73
CA LEU A 375 4.63 -22.91 10.35
C LEU A 375 5.95 -22.16 10.18
N GLU A 376 6.80 -22.64 9.28
CA GLU A 376 8.18 -22.19 9.16
C GLU A 376 8.63 -22.03 7.72
N TYR A 377 9.47 -21.03 7.49
CA TYR A 377 10.06 -20.81 6.18
C TYR A 377 11.55 -21.10 6.14
N VAL A 378 11.98 -21.53 4.96
CA VAL A 378 13.37 -21.57 4.52
C VAL A 378 13.40 -21.23 3.03
N ASP A 379 14.42 -20.50 2.59
CA ASP A 379 14.69 -20.33 1.17
C ASP A 379 15.41 -21.57 0.63
N GLU A 380 14.65 -22.51 0.07
CA GLU A 380 15.19 -23.74 -0.53
C GLU A 380 16.04 -23.48 -1.78
N SER A 381 15.81 -22.36 -2.47
CA SER A 381 16.53 -22.00 -3.71
C SER A 381 17.93 -21.42 -3.44
N GLY A 382 18.13 -20.82 -2.26
CA GLY A 382 19.33 -20.08 -1.89
C GLY A 382 19.51 -18.73 -2.58
N HIS A 383 18.54 -18.30 -3.39
CA HIS A 383 18.53 -17.02 -4.10
C HIS A 383 17.19 -16.25 -3.97
N GLY A 384 16.28 -16.73 -3.12
CA GLY A 384 14.99 -16.12 -2.83
C GLY A 384 15.04 -15.17 -1.64
N LEU A 385 13.87 -14.86 -1.09
CA LEU A 385 13.76 -14.08 0.14
C LEU A 385 14.20 -14.90 1.36
N ALA A 386 15.18 -14.36 2.10
CA ALA A 386 15.67 -14.97 3.33
C ALA A 386 14.59 -15.00 4.44
N ASN A 387 13.81 -13.93 4.55
CA ASN A 387 12.65 -13.84 5.44
C ASN A 387 11.37 -13.79 4.61
N GLN A 388 10.38 -14.62 4.93
CA GLN A 388 9.15 -14.76 4.15
C GLN A 388 7.89 -14.28 4.89
N GLY A 389 8.04 -13.64 6.06
CA GLY A 389 6.97 -12.89 6.71
C GLY A 389 6.89 -11.45 6.22
N TRP A 390 6.04 -10.63 6.83
CA TRP A 390 5.82 -9.24 6.40
C TRP A 390 7.06 -8.37 6.52
N LYS A 391 7.92 -8.67 7.49
CA LYS A 391 9.27 -8.13 7.59
C LYS A 391 10.25 -9.02 6.82
N ASP A 392 10.28 -8.85 5.50
CA ASP A 392 11.03 -9.71 4.56
C ASP A 392 12.48 -9.28 4.29
N SER A 393 12.98 -8.23 4.95
CA SER A 393 14.41 -7.87 4.85
C SER A 393 15.28 -8.90 5.56
N ALA A 394 16.46 -9.19 5.01
CA ALA A 394 17.36 -10.24 5.55
C ALA A 394 17.82 -10.01 7.00
N ASP A 395 17.71 -8.78 7.52
CA ASP A 395 18.11 -8.37 8.87
C ASP A 395 16.93 -8.20 9.86
N ALA A 396 15.71 -8.60 9.46
CA ALA A 396 14.48 -8.34 10.22
C ALA A 396 14.33 -9.16 11.51
N VAL A 397 14.85 -10.40 11.52
CA VAL A 397 14.71 -11.34 12.64
C VAL A 397 16.06 -11.52 13.32
N GLN A 398 16.20 -10.93 14.50
CA GLN A 398 17.48 -10.82 15.19
C GLN A 398 17.35 -10.89 16.70
N TRP A 399 18.38 -11.45 17.31
CA TRP A 399 18.61 -11.47 18.74
C TRP A 399 18.95 -10.08 19.29
N PRO A 400 18.89 -9.85 20.62
CA PRO A 400 19.14 -8.53 21.20
C PRO A 400 20.54 -7.95 20.91
N ASP A 401 21.53 -8.82 20.70
CA ASP A 401 22.91 -8.45 20.34
C ASP A 401 23.07 -8.13 18.84
N GLY A 402 22.03 -8.33 18.03
CA GLY A 402 22.02 -8.10 16.60
C GLY A 402 22.49 -9.28 15.75
N THR A 403 22.68 -10.46 16.35
CA THR A 403 22.89 -11.70 15.61
C THR A 403 21.60 -12.12 14.93
N LEU A 404 21.67 -12.60 13.68
CA LEU A 404 20.48 -13.01 12.92
C LEU A 404 20.02 -14.42 13.32
N ALA A 405 18.71 -14.64 13.32
CA ALA A 405 18.15 -15.98 13.49
C ALA A 405 18.48 -16.86 12.27
N THR A 406 18.69 -18.15 12.49
CA THR A 406 18.97 -19.11 11.43
C THR A 406 17.72 -19.86 11.01
N ALA A 407 17.54 -20.11 9.71
CA ALA A 407 16.42 -20.89 9.19
C ALA A 407 16.48 -22.39 9.55
N PRO A 408 15.35 -23.12 9.54
CA PRO A 408 13.98 -22.62 9.32
C PRO A 408 13.50 -21.70 10.46
N ILE A 409 12.67 -20.70 10.13
CA ILE A 409 12.19 -19.71 11.12
C ILE A 409 10.68 -19.78 11.24
N ALA A 410 10.18 -19.92 12.48
CA ALA A 410 8.76 -19.82 12.83
C ALA A 410 8.45 -18.44 13.41
N LEU A 411 7.84 -17.54 12.64
CA LEU A 411 7.45 -16.20 13.11
C LEU A 411 6.20 -16.25 13.99
N CYS A 412 6.16 -15.43 15.05
CA CYS A 412 5.01 -15.44 15.97
C CYS A 412 3.71 -15.01 15.29
N GLU A 413 3.73 -13.94 14.47
CA GLU A 413 2.54 -13.44 13.78
C GLU A 413 2.00 -14.45 12.77
N VAL A 414 2.87 -15.24 12.14
CA VAL A 414 2.46 -16.30 11.21
C VAL A 414 1.67 -17.37 11.95
N GLN A 415 2.06 -17.71 13.19
CA GLN A 415 1.30 -18.66 14.01
C GLN A 415 -0.07 -18.08 14.40
N GLY A 416 -0.14 -16.79 14.74
CA GLY A 416 -1.40 -16.08 14.97
C GLY A 416 -2.33 -16.11 13.76
N TYR A 417 -1.79 -15.84 12.57
CA TYR A 417 -2.56 -15.94 11.32
C TYR A 417 -3.01 -17.36 11.03
N ALA A 418 -2.16 -18.36 11.27
CA ALA A 418 -2.47 -19.76 11.02
C ALA A 418 -3.59 -20.26 11.94
N TYR A 419 -3.55 -19.91 13.23
CA TYR A 419 -4.64 -20.17 14.17
C TYR A 419 -5.94 -19.53 13.68
N ALA A 420 -5.92 -18.23 13.38
CA ALA A 420 -7.11 -17.53 12.89
C ALA A 420 -7.64 -18.13 11.59
N ALA A 421 -6.76 -18.50 10.66
CA ALA A 421 -7.13 -19.13 9.39
C ALA A 421 -7.76 -20.52 9.59
N ALA A 422 -7.25 -21.34 10.52
CA ALA A 422 -7.82 -22.65 10.82
C ALA A 422 -9.23 -22.51 11.45
N VAL A 423 -9.40 -21.62 12.44
CA VAL A 423 -10.71 -21.39 13.08
C VAL A 423 -11.72 -20.81 12.08
N ARG A 424 -11.33 -19.77 11.33
CA ARG A 424 -12.22 -19.11 10.36
C ARG A 424 -12.50 -19.98 9.13
N GLY A 425 -11.52 -20.78 8.71
CA GLY A 425 -11.68 -21.79 7.67
C GLY A 425 -12.66 -22.88 8.08
N ALA A 426 -12.61 -23.34 9.34
CA ALA A 426 -13.58 -24.28 9.90
C ALA A 426 -15.02 -23.72 9.81
N GLU A 427 -15.22 -22.46 10.22
CA GLU A 427 -16.54 -21.81 10.13
C GLU A 427 -17.05 -21.71 8.69
N LEU A 428 -16.18 -21.38 7.74
CA LEU A 428 -16.55 -21.32 6.31
C LEU A 428 -16.96 -22.71 5.79
N LEU A 429 -16.26 -23.77 6.18
CA LEU A 429 -16.60 -25.15 5.80
C LEU A 429 -17.95 -25.57 6.42
N GLU A 430 -18.15 -25.31 7.70
CA GLU A 430 -19.38 -25.60 8.44
C GLU A 430 -20.59 -24.88 7.82
N ALA A 431 -20.43 -23.61 7.46
CA ALA A 431 -21.47 -22.82 6.77
C ALA A 431 -21.88 -23.41 5.41
N HIS A 432 -21.05 -24.28 4.82
CA HIS A 432 -21.31 -24.96 3.54
C HIS A 432 -21.53 -26.47 3.69
N GLY A 433 -21.77 -26.95 4.92
CA GLY A 433 -22.15 -28.34 5.20
C GLY A 433 -20.99 -29.32 5.32
N GLU A 434 -19.75 -28.85 5.45
CA GLU A 434 -18.56 -29.66 5.70
C GLU A 434 -18.14 -29.58 7.19
N SER A 435 -17.44 -30.61 7.70
CA SER A 435 -16.95 -30.56 9.09
C SER A 435 -15.73 -29.64 9.19
N GLY A 436 -15.75 -28.74 10.18
CA GLY A 436 -14.62 -27.91 10.59
C GLY A 436 -13.80 -28.50 11.74
N ASP A 437 -14.19 -29.66 12.29
CA ASP A 437 -13.65 -30.21 13.55
C ASP A 437 -12.14 -30.45 13.50
N GLU A 438 -11.63 -30.93 12.37
CA GLU A 438 -10.20 -31.16 12.15
C GLU A 438 -9.41 -29.86 12.34
N TRP A 439 -9.88 -28.76 11.74
CA TRP A 439 -9.20 -27.47 11.80
C TRP A 439 -9.31 -26.82 13.17
N ARG A 440 -10.42 -27.03 13.89
CA ARG A 440 -10.56 -26.59 15.29
C ARG A 440 -9.59 -27.34 16.21
N GLN A 441 -9.43 -28.66 16.02
CA GLN A 441 -8.45 -29.45 16.75
C GLN A 441 -7.01 -29.05 16.41
N TRP A 442 -6.72 -28.82 15.13
CA TRP A 442 -5.43 -28.34 14.67
C TRP A 442 -5.07 -26.98 15.31
N ALA A 443 -6.03 -26.05 15.32
CA ALA A 443 -5.86 -24.72 15.93
C ALA A 443 -5.61 -24.81 17.45
N ALA A 444 -6.39 -25.61 18.17
CA ALA A 444 -6.21 -25.83 19.60
C ALA A 444 -4.81 -26.38 19.92
N ALA A 445 -4.34 -27.34 19.13
CA ALA A 445 -2.99 -27.90 19.31
C ALA A 445 -1.88 -26.88 19.02
N LEU A 446 -2.05 -26.02 17.99
CA LEU A 446 -1.12 -24.91 17.73
C LEU A 446 -1.10 -23.92 18.91
N GLN A 447 -2.27 -23.60 19.47
CA GLN A 447 -2.39 -22.69 20.61
C GLN A 447 -1.61 -23.20 21.83
N GLU A 448 -1.76 -24.48 22.18
CA GLU A 448 -1.02 -25.12 23.27
C GLU A 448 0.49 -25.10 23.03
N ARG A 449 0.94 -25.44 21.82
CA ARG A 449 2.37 -25.41 21.46
C ARG A 449 2.95 -23.99 21.52
N PHE A 450 2.21 -23.00 20.99
CA PHE A 450 2.63 -21.61 21.00
C PHE A 450 2.86 -21.10 22.42
N ARG A 451 1.91 -21.35 23.33
CA ARG A 451 2.05 -21.00 24.76
C ARG A 451 3.30 -21.60 25.39
N SER A 452 3.62 -22.85 25.04
CA SER A 452 4.78 -23.55 25.59
C SER A 452 6.13 -23.06 25.04
N ALA A 453 6.19 -22.60 23.78
CA ALA A 453 7.46 -22.38 23.08
C ALA A 453 7.81 -20.90 22.88
N PHE A 454 6.82 -20.03 22.66
CA PHE A 454 7.07 -18.63 22.28
C PHE A 454 7.17 -17.69 23.47
N TRP A 455 6.64 -18.02 24.65
CA TRP A 455 6.59 -17.07 25.77
C TRP A 455 7.92 -16.97 26.51
N VAL A 456 8.49 -15.76 26.51
CA VAL A 456 9.77 -15.40 27.15
C VAL A 456 9.58 -14.15 27.99
N ASP A 457 9.99 -14.18 29.25
CA ASP A 457 9.92 -13.03 30.17
C ASP A 457 8.56 -12.29 30.18
N GLY A 458 7.46 -13.03 30.03
CA GLY A 458 6.10 -12.49 30.05
C GLY A 458 5.60 -11.88 28.74
N TYR A 459 6.28 -12.09 27.60
CA TYR A 459 5.80 -11.69 26.28
C TYR A 459 6.18 -12.72 25.19
N PRO A 460 5.50 -12.73 24.03
CA PRO A 460 5.88 -13.63 22.93
C PRO A 460 7.21 -13.22 22.26
N ALA A 461 8.10 -14.19 22.06
CA ALA A 461 9.31 -14.07 21.26
C ALA A 461 8.97 -13.68 19.81
N ILE A 462 9.93 -13.08 19.11
CA ILE A 462 9.76 -12.65 17.71
C ILE A 462 9.53 -13.87 16.81
N ALA A 463 10.30 -14.93 17.06
CA ALA A 463 10.29 -16.16 16.30
C ALA A 463 10.85 -17.32 17.14
N LEU A 464 10.74 -18.55 16.62
CA LEU A 464 11.68 -19.63 16.91
C LEU A 464 12.68 -19.72 15.74
N ASP A 465 13.96 -19.93 16.03
CA ASP A 465 14.98 -20.17 15.01
C ASP A 465 15.10 -21.67 14.66
N GLY A 466 16.04 -22.04 13.80
CA GLY A 466 16.25 -23.41 13.34
C GLY A 466 16.70 -24.40 14.43
N ALA A 467 17.15 -23.91 15.60
CA ALA A 467 17.39 -24.74 16.78
C ALA A 467 16.15 -24.83 17.70
N LYS A 468 15.06 -24.15 17.31
CA LYS A 468 13.83 -23.93 18.08
C LYS A 468 14.05 -23.11 19.35
N ASP A 469 15.12 -22.32 19.36
CA ASP A 469 15.37 -21.39 20.44
C ASP A 469 14.51 -20.13 20.21
N PRO A 470 13.82 -19.62 21.26
CA PRO A 470 12.97 -18.45 21.12
C PRO A 470 13.82 -17.19 20.94
N VAL A 471 13.69 -16.55 19.77
CA VAL A 471 14.39 -15.31 19.42
C VAL A 471 13.81 -14.16 20.24
N VAL A 472 14.44 -13.90 21.38
CA VAL A 472 13.98 -12.88 22.33
C VAL A 472 14.20 -11.47 21.80
N GLY A 473 13.30 -10.56 22.16
CA GLY A 473 13.38 -9.14 21.79
C GLY A 473 11.98 -8.59 21.58
N ARG A 474 11.84 -7.27 21.71
CA ARG A 474 10.56 -6.58 21.49
C ARG A 474 10.50 -6.05 20.07
N ALA A 475 9.47 -6.45 19.35
CA ALA A 475 9.20 -6.04 17.98
C ALA A 475 7.69 -5.94 17.77
N SER A 476 7.28 -5.27 16.70
CA SER A 476 5.86 -5.06 16.40
C SER A 476 5.09 -6.34 16.08
N ASN A 477 5.78 -7.45 15.73
CA ASN A 477 5.16 -8.74 15.39
C ASN A 477 4.08 -9.19 16.37
N MET A 478 4.28 -9.01 17.68
CA MET A 478 3.32 -9.42 18.70
C MET A 478 1.98 -8.67 18.61
N GLY A 479 1.97 -7.45 18.06
CA GLY A 479 0.74 -6.69 17.81
C GLY A 479 -0.20 -7.37 16.82
N HIS A 480 0.33 -8.23 15.96
CA HIS A 480 -0.46 -9.02 15.00
C HIS A 480 -1.07 -10.30 15.62
N LEU A 481 -0.75 -10.63 16.88
CA LEU A 481 -1.36 -11.73 17.62
C LEU A 481 -2.72 -11.34 18.22
N LEU A 482 -2.92 -10.05 18.52
CA LEU A 482 -4.12 -9.51 19.15
C LEU A 482 -5.34 -9.71 18.24
N GLY A 483 -6.46 -10.19 18.80
CA GLY A 483 -7.69 -10.41 18.05
C GLY A 483 -7.67 -11.58 17.07
N THR A 484 -6.59 -12.38 17.06
CA THR A 484 -6.55 -13.65 16.30
C THR A 484 -7.30 -14.78 17.01
N GLY A 485 -7.48 -14.66 18.33
CA GLY A 485 -7.98 -15.70 19.23
C GLY A 485 -6.92 -16.71 19.67
N LEU A 486 -5.66 -16.57 19.23
CA LEU A 486 -4.55 -17.41 19.69
C LEU A 486 -4.24 -17.13 21.16
N LEU A 487 -4.28 -15.86 21.56
CA LEU A 487 -4.03 -15.43 22.94
C LEU A 487 -5.32 -15.41 23.75
N ASP A 488 -5.22 -15.66 25.05
CA ASP A 488 -6.29 -15.35 26.02
C ASP A 488 -6.22 -13.88 26.48
N ALA A 489 -7.17 -13.46 27.32
CA ALA A 489 -7.28 -12.06 27.74
C ALA A 489 -6.08 -11.57 28.58
N ASP A 490 -5.50 -12.43 29.43
CA ASP A 490 -4.33 -12.07 30.25
C ASP A 490 -3.08 -11.96 29.36
N GLU A 491 -2.97 -12.86 28.37
CA GLU A 491 -1.92 -12.86 27.35
C GLU A 491 -2.02 -11.63 26.43
N GLU A 492 -3.22 -11.24 25.99
CA GLU A 492 -3.45 -10.01 25.21
C GLU A 492 -3.09 -8.76 26.01
N GLN A 493 -3.42 -8.72 27.30
CA GLN A 493 -3.02 -7.62 28.19
C GLN A 493 -1.50 -7.51 28.32
N ALA A 494 -0.79 -8.63 28.48
CA ALA A 494 0.67 -8.63 28.54
C ALA A 494 1.31 -8.09 27.25
N VAL A 495 0.76 -8.44 26.08
CA VAL A 495 1.19 -7.89 24.79
C VAL A 495 0.88 -6.39 24.70
N ALA A 496 -0.31 -5.96 25.10
CA ALA A 496 -0.70 -4.55 25.10
C ALA A 496 0.22 -3.69 25.99
N ASP A 497 0.64 -4.19 27.16
CA ASP A 497 1.57 -3.51 28.06
C ASP A 497 2.95 -3.31 27.42
N VAL A 498 3.46 -4.32 26.71
CA VAL A 498 4.73 -4.20 25.97
C VAL A 498 4.61 -3.17 24.85
N LEU A 499 3.52 -3.22 24.09
CA LEU A 499 3.26 -2.29 22.99
C LEU A 499 3.03 -0.86 23.48
N ALA A 500 2.56 -0.64 24.71
CA ALA A 500 2.40 0.69 25.28
C ALA A 500 3.75 1.38 25.59
N GLY A 501 4.84 0.59 25.70
CA GLY A 501 6.16 1.10 26.08
C GLY A 501 6.78 2.05 25.04
N ALA A 502 7.46 3.10 25.52
CA ALA A 502 8.12 4.11 24.68
C ALA A 502 9.25 3.55 23.77
N GLU A 503 9.73 2.34 24.05
CA GLU A 503 10.68 1.62 23.19
C GLU A 503 10.07 1.26 21.83
N LEU A 504 8.76 0.98 21.77
CA LEU A 504 8.02 0.63 20.56
C LEU A 504 7.10 1.76 20.11
N ASN A 505 6.43 2.45 21.04
CA ASN A 505 5.59 3.60 20.70
C ASN A 505 6.45 4.84 20.46
N SER A 506 6.54 5.28 19.20
CA SER A 506 7.33 6.46 18.82
C SER A 506 6.61 7.79 19.04
N GLY A 507 5.31 7.76 19.31
CA GLY A 507 4.43 8.93 19.25
C GLY A 507 4.04 9.34 17.82
N PHE A 508 4.68 8.77 16.79
CA PHE A 508 4.26 8.82 15.38
C PHE A 508 3.65 7.50 14.89
N GLY A 509 3.79 6.41 15.66
CA GLY A 509 3.28 5.07 15.35
C GLY A 509 4.15 3.98 15.96
N LEU A 510 3.87 2.71 15.62
CA LEU A 510 4.56 1.54 16.17
C LEU A 510 5.89 1.29 15.45
N ARG A 511 7.01 1.27 16.19
CA ARG A 511 8.31 0.90 15.66
C ARG A 511 8.37 -0.60 15.42
N THR A 512 8.97 -1.00 14.30
CA THR A 512 9.20 -2.40 13.92
C THR A 512 10.09 -3.18 14.88
N LEU A 513 10.95 -2.46 15.61
CA LEU A 513 11.93 -3.02 16.55
C LEU A 513 12.14 -2.06 17.73
N SER A 514 12.23 -2.60 18.95
CA SER A 514 12.47 -1.81 20.16
C SER A 514 13.80 -1.06 20.12
N THR A 515 13.81 0.16 20.65
CA THR A 515 15.02 0.98 20.84
C THR A 515 16.07 0.33 21.75
N ALA A 516 15.71 -0.71 22.51
CA ALA A 516 16.64 -1.46 23.35
C ALA A 516 17.49 -2.49 22.56
N MET A 517 17.10 -2.81 21.31
CA MET A 517 17.83 -3.76 20.47
C MET A 517 19.10 -3.14 19.91
N THR A 518 20.22 -3.87 19.92
CA THR A 518 21.54 -3.35 19.48
C THR A 518 21.54 -2.80 18.05
N ARG A 519 20.71 -3.39 17.18
CA ARG A 519 20.58 -3.03 15.76
C ARG A 519 19.38 -2.13 15.47
N PHE A 520 18.75 -1.58 16.50
CA PHE A 520 17.74 -0.55 16.32
C PHE A 520 18.32 0.58 15.46
N ASN A 521 17.62 0.87 14.36
CA ASN A 521 17.92 1.97 13.47
C ASN A 521 16.61 2.76 13.27
N PRO A 522 16.55 4.04 13.66
CA PRO A 522 15.35 4.85 13.50
C PRO A 522 14.94 5.03 12.03
N LEU A 523 15.79 4.69 11.06
CA LEU A 523 15.48 4.64 9.62
C LEU A 523 15.73 3.23 9.02
N GLY A 524 15.74 2.18 9.84
CA GLY A 524 15.88 0.81 9.37
C GLY A 524 14.58 0.28 8.77
N TYR A 525 14.66 -0.37 7.59
CA TYR A 525 13.48 -0.81 6.83
C TYR A 525 12.54 -1.69 7.67
N HIS A 526 13.07 -2.72 8.33
CA HIS A 526 12.35 -3.52 9.34
C HIS A 526 13.03 -3.55 10.71
N THR A 527 13.97 -2.63 10.93
CA THR A 527 14.85 -2.61 12.12
C THR A 527 14.68 -1.35 12.96
N GLY A 528 13.54 -0.66 12.84
CA GLY A 528 13.17 0.45 13.73
C GLY A 528 12.23 1.50 13.14
N SER A 529 12.00 1.50 11.82
CA SER A 529 10.98 2.36 11.19
C SER A 529 9.55 2.01 11.63
N VAL A 530 8.63 2.92 11.35
CA VAL A 530 7.19 2.79 11.56
C VAL A 530 6.52 2.54 10.22
N TRP A 531 5.66 1.52 10.19
CA TRP A 531 4.83 1.19 9.04
C TRP A 531 3.36 1.47 9.38
N PRO A 532 2.63 2.29 8.59
CA PRO A 532 1.23 2.59 8.88
C PRO A 532 0.33 1.36 8.94
N HIS A 533 0.59 0.35 8.11
CA HIS A 533 -0.23 -0.86 8.08
C HIS A 533 -0.03 -1.73 9.34
N ASP A 534 1.21 -1.93 9.77
CA ASP A 534 1.59 -2.65 11.01
C ASP A 534 0.96 -1.97 12.23
N THR A 535 1.09 -0.63 12.29
CA THR A 535 0.43 0.17 13.32
C THR A 535 -1.09 0.00 13.28
N ALA A 536 -1.71 0.01 12.10
CA ALA A 536 -3.17 -0.13 11.95
C ALA A 536 -3.68 -1.52 12.28
N MET A 537 -2.95 -2.59 11.94
CA MET A 537 -3.29 -3.96 12.33
C MET A 537 -3.21 -4.11 13.85
N THR A 538 -2.19 -3.52 14.47
CA THR A 538 -2.06 -3.48 15.93
C THR A 538 -3.20 -2.67 16.58
N ILE A 539 -3.59 -1.53 16.01
CA ILE A 539 -4.76 -0.74 16.46
C ILE A 539 -6.04 -1.59 16.42
N GLN A 540 -6.27 -2.34 15.32
CA GLN A 540 -7.43 -3.23 15.19
C GLN A 540 -7.46 -4.28 16.31
N GLY A 541 -6.33 -4.94 16.55
CA GLY A 541 -6.20 -5.95 17.61
C GLY A 541 -6.37 -5.36 19.01
N LEU A 542 -5.77 -4.20 19.30
CA LEU A 542 -5.90 -3.53 20.60
C LEU A 542 -7.33 -3.09 20.90
N TYR A 543 -8.06 -2.52 19.93
CA TYR A 543 -9.47 -2.20 20.14
C TYR A 543 -10.34 -3.45 20.34
N ALA A 544 -10.14 -4.49 19.52
CA ALA A 544 -10.88 -5.73 19.62
C ALA A 544 -10.66 -6.47 20.96
N SER A 545 -9.48 -6.30 21.56
CA SER A 545 -9.11 -6.89 22.87
C SER A 545 -9.41 -5.97 24.08
N GLY A 546 -10.03 -4.80 23.86
CA GLY A 546 -10.42 -3.88 24.94
C GLY A 546 -9.33 -2.92 25.43
N HIS A 547 -8.18 -2.84 24.75
CA HIS A 547 -7.04 -1.99 25.09
C HIS A 547 -7.11 -0.60 24.41
N GLY A 548 -8.27 0.07 24.53
CA GLY A 548 -8.60 1.30 23.80
C GLY A 548 -7.64 2.47 24.03
N ALA A 549 -7.10 2.62 25.24
CA ALA A 549 -6.13 3.69 25.55
C ALA A 549 -4.82 3.54 24.76
N VAL A 550 -4.29 2.30 24.68
CA VAL A 550 -3.07 2.01 23.90
C VAL A 550 -3.35 2.18 22.41
N ALA A 551 -4.48 1.68 21.92
CA ALA A 551 -4.92 1.86 20.53
C ALA A 551 -5.03 3.35 20.16
N SER A 552 -5.68 4.16 20.99
CA SER A 552 -5.84 5.60 20.81
C SER A 552 -4.50 6.33 20.71
N SER A 553 -3.50 5.94 21.50
CA SER A 553 -2.16 6.53 21.41
C SER A 553 -1.51 6.35 20.03
N TYR A 554 -1.76 5.19 19.39
CA TYR A 554 -1.28 4.89 18.05
C TYR A 554 -2.09 5.59 16.96
N VAL A 555 -3.41 5.72 17.15
CA VAL A 555 -4.28 6.53 16.27
C VAL A 555 -3.78 7.96 16.24
N ASP A 556 -3.52 8.57 17.39
CA ASP A 556 -2.94 9.92 17.49
C ASP A 556 -1.59 10.02 16.78
N GLY A 557 -0.75 8.99 16.91
CA GLY A 557 0.53 8.91 16.21
C GLY A 557 0.38 8.94 14.69
N LEU A 558 -0.53 8.12 14.14
CA LEU A 558 -0.80 8.10 12.71
C LEU A 558 -1.41 9.43 12.22
N ILE A 559 -2.24 10.11 13.02
CA ILE A 559 -2.76 11.44 12.68
C ILE A 559 -1.63 12.47 12.59
N ARG A 560 -0.68 12.48 13.56
CA ARG A 560 0.51 13.35 13.53
C ARG A 560 1.37 13.07 12.30
N ALA A 561 1.62 11.79 12.00
CA ALA A 561 2.37 11.39 10.83
C ALA A 561 1.67 11.79 9.54
N ALA A 562 0.36 11.57 9.42
CA ALA A 562 -0.42 11.95 8.25
C ALA A 562 -0.29 13.45 7.98
N GLU A 563 -0.44 14.30 8.99
CA GLU A 563 -0.25 15.75 8.85
C GLU A 563 1.15 16.12 8.34
N ALA A 564 2.21 15.52 8.90
CA ALA A 564 3.59 15.76 8.46
C ALA A 564 3.86 15.33 7.01
N PHE A 565 3.16 14.29 6.53
CA PHE A 565 3.26 13.77 5.18
C PHE A 565 2.19 14.33 4.22
N GLY A 566 1.56 15.46 4.54
CA GLY A 566 0.54 16.09 3.68
C GLY A 566 -0.65 15.17 3.40
N TYR A 567 -1.02 14.36 4.40
CA TYR A 567 -2.12 13.38 4.44
C TYR A 567 -1.97 12.19 3.49
N ARG A 568 -0.83 12.06 2.80
CA ARG A 568 -0.45 10.87 2.03
C ARG A 568 0.69 10.16 2.77
N LEU A 569 0.31 9.26 3.67
CA LEU A 569 1.27 8.44 4.41
C LEU A 569 2.13 7.62 3.43
N PRO A 570 3.46 7.61 3.59
CA PRO A 570 4.34 6.75 2.81
C PRO A 570 4.23 5.29 3.29
N GLU A 571 4.83 4.39 2.53
CA GLU A 571 5.02 2.97 2.89
C GLU A 571 5.57 2.79 4.31
N LEU A 572 6.62 3.55 4.65
CA LEU A 572 7.24 3.60 5.97
C LEU A 572 7.87 4.97 6.21
N TYR A 573 8.11 5.29 7.47
CA TYR A 573 8.90 6.45 7.90
C TYR A 573 9.64 6.13 9.20
N GLY A 574 10.62 6.95 9.52
CA GLY A 574 11.45 6.79 10.69
C GLY A 574 11.35 7.94 11.66
N GLY A 575 12.36 8.01 12.52
CA GLY A 575 12.57 9.10 13.48
C GLY A 575 12.89 8.59 14.88
N ARG A 576 13.33 9.50 15.73
CA ARG A 576 13.70 9.20 17.12
C ARG A 576 12.51 9.25 18.08
N GLY A 577 11.37 9.71 17.59
CA GLY A 577 10.11 9.81 18.33
C GLY A 577 9.82 11.23 18.81
N THR A 578 8.63 11.43 19.36
CA THR A 578 8.11 12.76 19.70
C THR A 578 8.85 13.47 20.83
N ASP A 579 9.65 12.76 21.62
CA ASP A 579 10.50 13.34 22.67
C ASP A 579 11.73 14.06 22.09
N GLU A 580 12.13 13.72 20.85
CA GLU A 580 13.32 14.27 20.19
C GLU A 580 13.01 15.06 18.92
N GLU A 581 11.88 14.80 18.26
CA GLU A 581 11.53 15.32 16.94
C GLU A 581 10.06 15.75 16.88
N ASN A 582 9.79 16.86 16.19
CA ASN A 582 8.41 17.38 16.03
C ASN A 582 7.67 16.75 14.83
N THR A 583 8.40 16.13 13.91
CA THR A 583 7.87 15.48 12.71
C THR A 583 8.64 14.19 12.45
N PRO A 584 7.99 13.13 11.95
CA PRO A 584 8.68 11.90 11.56
C PRO A 584 9.72 12.17 10.46
N THR A 585 10.75 11.34 10.42
CA THR A 585 11.81 11.44 9.42
C THR A 585 11.42 10.62 8.18
N PRO A 586 11.38 11.23 6.97
CA PRO A 586 11.05 10.49 5.75
C PRO A 586 12.05 9.38 5.43
N TYR A 587 11.55 8.22 4.99
CA TYR A 587 12.40 7.16 4.47
C TYR A 587 12.74 7.43 2.98
N PRO A 588 14.02 7.46 2.56
CA PRO A 588 14.40 7.99 1.24
C PRO A 588 13.78 7.29 0.03
N LEU A 589 13.46 5.99 0.14
CA LEU A 589 12.98 5.16 -0.97
C LEU A 589 11.53 4.70 -0.81
N SER A 590 10.80 5.17 0.22
CA SER A 590 9.45 4.68 0.53
C SER A 590 8.47 5.05 -0.56
N CYS A 591 7.68 4.08 -1.03
CA CYS A 591 6.56 4.36 -1.93
C CYS A 591 5.59 5.38 -1.31
N ARG A 592 5.11 6.32 -2.12
CA ARG A 592 4.16 7.36 -1.70
C ARG A 592 3.26 7.76 -2.88
N PRO A 593 2.01 7.27 -2.95
CA PRO A 593 1.30 6.49 -1.92
C PRO A 593 1.74 5.01 -1.86
N GLN A 594 1.24 4.28 -0.85
CA GLN A 594 1.34 2.81 -0.72
C GLN A 594 -0.03 2.29 -0.26
N ALA A 595 -0.52 1.20 -0.85
CA ALA A 595 -1.87 0.69 -0.70
C ALA A 595 -2.26 0.42 0.76
N TRP A 596 -1.43 -0.32 1.50
CA TRP A 596 -1.72 -0.65 2.90
C TRP A 596 -1.61 0.55 3.84
N ALA A 597 -0.86 1.59 3.44
CA ALA A 597 -0.72 2.82 4.20
C ALA A 597 -1.94 3.72 3.96
N ALA A 598 -2.43 3.79 2.72
CA ALA A 598 -3.67 4.48 2.39
C ALA A 598 -4.88 3.80 3.06
N ALA A 599 -4.89 2.47 3.17
CA ALA A 599 -5.97 1.72 3.82
C ALA A 599 -6.02 1.89 5.36
N SER A 600 -4.90 2.25 6.00
CA SER A 600 -4.74 2.28 7.46
C SER A 600 -5.75 3.18 8.20
N VAL A 601 -6.19 4.30 7.60
CA VAL A 601 -7.19 5.20 8.19
C VAL A 601 -8.55 4.53 8.36
N VAL A 602 -8.96 3.72 7.38
CA VAL A 602 -10.24 3.00 7.42
C VAL A 602 -10.18 1.95 8.51
N ALA A 603 -9.06 1.23 8.61
CA ALA A 603 -8.83 0.27 9.68
C ALA A 603 -8.93 0.90 11.07
N ALA A 604 -8.26 2.04 11.29
CA ALA A 604 -8.26 2.74 12.58
C ALA A 604 -9.66 3.26 12.96
N VAL A 605 -10.37 3.91 12.03
CA VAL A 605 -11.70 4.48 12.26
C VAL A 605 -12.74 3.38 12.51
N VAL A 606 -12.76 2.32 11.69
CA VAL A 606 -13.73 1.23 11.82
C VAL A 606 -13.49 0.43 13.10
N ALA A 607 -12.22 0.23 13.49
CA ALA A 607 -11.89 -0.43 14.76
C ALA A 607 -12.33 0.39 15.97
N ALA A 608 -12.13 1.71 15.96
CA ALA A 608 -12.59 2.60 17.03
C ALA A 608 -14.12 2.59 17.20
N LEU A 609 -14.87 2.36 16.13
CA LEU A 609 -16.34 2.21 16.17
C LEU A 609 -16.79 0.81 16.65
N GLY A 610 -15.87 -0.16 16.76
CA GLY A 610 -16.16 -1.54 17.15
C GLY A 610 -17.22 -2.20 16.27
N ILE A 611 -17.09 -2.03 14.94
CA ILE A 611 -18.04 -2.58 13.97
C ILE A 611 -17.68 -4.04 13.64
N GLU A 612 -18.57 -4.95 14.02
CA GLU A 612 -18.44 -6.40 13.80
C GLU A 612 -19.72 -6.93 13.11
N PRO A 613 -19.73 -7.00 11.78
CA PRO A 613 -20.86 -7.58 11.06
C PRO A 613 -20.73 -9.10 10.98
N ASP A 614 -21.89 -9.74 11.04
CA ASP A 614 -22.13 -11.11 10.63
C ASP A 614 -23.38 -11.12 9.75
N VAL A 615 -23.22 -10.66 8.51
CA VAL A 615 -24.29 -10.59 7.51
C VAL A 615 -24.93 -11.98 7.27
N PRO A 616 -24.18 -13.08 7.13
CA PRO A 616 -24.77 -14.43 6.99
C PRO A 616 -25.61 -14.85 8.20
N GLY A 617 -25.21 -14.44 9.42
CA GLY A 617 -25.98 -14.65 10.65
C GLY A 617 -27.02 -13.57 10.93
N GLU A 618 -27.23 -12.64 9.99
CA GLU A 618 -28.13 -11.48 10.11
C GLU A 618 -27.88 -10.66 11.39
N THR A 619 -26.64 -10.50 11.83
CA THR A 619 -26.30 -9.66 12.99
C THR A 619 -25.25 -8.60 12.69
N LEU A 620 -25.35 -7.47 13.38
CA LEU A 620 -24.37 -6.39 13.33
C LEU A 620 -24.16 -5.86 14.75
N ILE A 621 -22.92 -5.95 15.24
CA ILE A 621 -22.51 -5.32 16.50
C ILE A 621 -21.80 -4.00 16.17
N VAL A 622 -22.18 -2.95 16.88
CA VAL A 622 -21.44 -1.68 16.88
C VAL A 622 -21.21 -1.27 18.34
N ASN A 623 -19.96 -1.31 18.76
CA ASN A 623 -19.54 -1.05 20.14
C ASN A 623 -18.37 -0.06 20.14
N PRO A 624 -18.65 1.26 20.07
CA PRO A 624 -17.58 2.26 20.03
C PRO A 624 -16.67 2.16 21.25
N ALA A 625 -15.37 2.09 20.98
CA ALA A 625 -14.34 2.10 22.02
C ALA A 625 -14.06 3.53 22.48
N GLU A 626 -13.31 3.66 23.59
CA GLU A 626 -12.70 4.93 23.97
C GLU A 626 -11.64 5.30 22.93
N ALA A 627 -12.02 6.15 22.00
CA ALA A 627 -11.22 6.69 20.90
C ALA A 627 -10.80 8.13 21.20
N PRO A 628 -9.81 8.73 20.50
CA PRO A 628 -9.33 10.08 20.79
C PRO A 628 -10.29 11.21 20.34
N TRP A 629 -11.53 10.87 19.97
CA TRP A 629 -12.51 11.79 19.39
C TRP A 629 -13.77 11.86 20.24
N ASN A 630 -14.28 13.07 20.49
CA ASN A 630 -15.57 13.24 21.16
C ASN A 630 -16.72 13.15 20.17
N ALA A 631 -16.50 13.59 18.92
CA ALA A 631 -17.50 13.54 17.86
C ALA A 631 -16.92 12.90 16.59
N LEU A 632 -17.53 11.79 16.17
CA LEU A 632 -17.19 11.08 14.94
C LEU A 632 -18.47 10.65 14.23
N GLU A 633 -18.63 11.07 12.97
CA GLU A 633 -19.67 10.59 12.07
C GLU A 633 -19.03 9.92 10.87
N VAL A 634 -19.48 8.71 10.56
CA VAL A 634 -19.08 7.98 9.34
C VAL A 634 -20.34 7.59 8.58
N ARG A 635 -20.38 7.92 7.29
CA ARG A 635 -21.49 7.61 6.39
C ARG A 635 -21.05 6.74 5.25
N GLY A 636 -21.95 5.90 4.75
CA GLY A 636 -21.73 5.16 3.50
C GLY A 636 -20.90 3.89 3.64
N LEU A 637 -20.69 3.38 4.86
CA LEU A 637 -20.01 2.08 5.04
C LEU A 637 -20.85 0.98 4.41
N ARG A 638 -20.20 -0.01 3.80
CA ARG A 638 -20.83 -1.07 3.02
C ARG A 638 -20.90 -2.38 3.79
N LEU A 639 -22.07 -2.99 3.81
CA LEU A 639 -22.30 -4.36 4.27
C LEU A 639 -22.98 -5.12 3.11
N GLY A 640 -22.18 -5.81 2.30
CA GLY A 640 -22.61 -6.28 0.98
C GLY A 640 -23.13 -5.11 0.14
N ASP A 641 -24.40 -5.20 -0.27
CA ASP A 641 -25.07 -4.15 -1.04
C ASP A 641 -25.73 -3.06 -0.19
N GLU A 642 -25.84 -3.27 1.12
CA GLU A 642 -26.48 -2.35 2.07
C GLU A 642 -25.50 -1.29 2.60
N VAL A 643 -26.04 -0.26 3.26
CA VAL A 643 -25.28 0.87 3.80
C VAL A 643 -25.48 0.98 5.31
N LEU A 644 -24.40 1.28 6.02
CA LEU A 644 -24.37 1.68 7.41
C LEU A 644 -23.81 3.10 7.53
N SER A 645 -24.52 3.95 8.25
CA SER A 645 -24.06 5.28 8.65
C SER A 645 -24.27 5.45 10.16
N VAL A 646 -23.23 5.86 10.88
CA VAL A 646 -23.24 5.99 12.34
C VAL A 646 -22.61 7.31 12.78
N ARG A 647 -23.02 7.79 13.95
CA ARG A 647 -22.42 8.91 14.66
C ARG A 647 -22.17 8.52 16.11
N VAL A 648 -21.03 8.92 16.65
CA VAL A 648 -20.70 8.82 18.07
C VAL A 648 -20.45 10.23 18.58
N ASP A 649 -21.20 10.64 19.60
CA ASP A 649 -21.04 11.92 20.30
C ASP A 649 -20.86 11.64 21.80
N ASP A 650 -19.72 12.02 22.40
CA ASP A 650 -19.37 11.77 23.81
C ASP A 650 -19.59 10.30 24.22
N GLY A 651 -19.17 9.36 23.36
CA GLY A 651 -19.34 7.92 23.55
C GLY A 651 -20.75 7.38 23.24
N VAL A 652 -21.72 8.25 22.92
CA VAL A 652 -23.09 7.85 22.62
C VAL A 652 -23.25 7.54 21.14
N LEU A 653 -23.53 6.28 20.81
CA LEU A 653 -23.80 5.82 19.45
C LEU A 653 -25.22 6.22 18.97
N THR A 654 -25.29 6.85 17.80
CA THR A 654 -26.49 7.10 17.02
C THR A 654 -26.37 6.44 15.65
N VAL A 655 -27.36 5.62 15.28
CA VAL A 655 -27.45 5.01 13.95
C VAL A 655 -28.20 5.96 13.03
N LEU A 656 -27.55 6.42 11.96
CA LEU A 656 -28.10 7.37 10.99
C LEU A 656 -28.76 6.65 9.81
N GLU A 657 -28.21 5.50 9.43
CA GLU A 657 -28.73 4.62 8.39
C GLU A 657 -28.31 3.19 8.75
N ALA A 658 -29.26 2.25 8.71
CA ALA A 658 -29.03 0.86 9.06
C ALA A 658 -29.33 -0.07 7.86
N PRO A 659 -28.62 -1.22 7.76
CA PRO A 659 -29.02 -2.29 6.85
C PRO A 659 -30.47 -2.74 7.12
N GLN A 660 -31.23 -3.04 6.05
CA GLN A 660 -32.66 -3.36 6.17
C GLN A 660 -32.91 -4.77 6.69
N ASN A 661 -32.03 -5.72 6.37
CA ASN A 661 -32.22 -7.14 6.66
C ASN A 661 -31.28 -7.68 7.76
N THR A 662 -30.53 -6.81 8.44
CA THR A 662 -29.57 -7.23 9.47
C THR A 662 -30.04 -6.77 10.86
N LEU A 663 -30.13 -7.70 11.82
CA LEU A 663 -30.44 -7.40 13.22
C LEU A 663 -29.26 -6.65 13.86
N MET A 664 -29.46 -5.36 14.07
CA MET A 664 -28.45 -4.53 14.71
C MET A 664 -28.53 -4.63 16.24
N ARG A 665 -27.39 -4.91 16.87
CA ARG A 665 -27.18 -4.83 18.31
C ARG A 665 -26.22 -3.67 18.60
N ALA A 666 -26.75 -2.62 19.20
CA ALA A 666 -25.96 -1.55 19.79
C ALA A 666 -25.91 -1.78 21.30
N ASN A 667 -24.72 -1.93 21.87
CA ASN A 667 -24.59 -1.89 23.32
C ASN A 667 -24.57 -0.42 23.75
N ALA A 668 -25.67 0.04 24.33
CA ALA A 668 -25.72 1.31 25.07
C ALA A 668 -25.30 1.13 26.55
N ASP A 669 -24.89 -0.08 26.95
CA ASP A 669 -24.59 -0.44 28.34
C ASP A 669 -23.29 -1.24 28.44
N SER A 670 -22.14 -0.57 28.31
CA SER A 670 -20.86 -1.01 28.86
C SER A 670 -20.26 0.09 29.75
N ALA A 671 -21.10 0.72 30.56
CA ALA A 671 -20.67 1.45 31.75
C ALA A 671 -20.92 0.58 32.98
N LYS A 672 -19.91 -0.21 33.38
CA LYS A 672 -19.54 -0.47 34.77
C LYS A 672 -18.30 -1.34 34.91
#